data_AF-U9VXY8-F1
#
_entry.id   AF-U9VXY8-F1
#
_cell.length_a   1.000
_cell.length_b   1.000
_cell.length_c   1.000
_cell.angle_alpha   90.00
_cell.angle_beta   90.00
_cell.angle_gamma   90.00
#
_symmetry.space_group_name_H-M   'P 1'
#
loop_
_entity.id
_entity.type
_entity.pdbx_description
1 polymer ?
#
loop_
_entity_poly.entity_id
_entity_poly.type
_entity_poly.pdbx_seq_one_letter_code
_entity_poly.pdbx_strand_id
1 'polypeptide(L)'
;MCALPAFLTLRPDFCKKFKERAIERFGQAYIAGLCQEILNDYEIDISRDTVPRILAGRRGRSRNVKAICDCFDVLWQDACITSDLLQSNDIDTLVQRIRSKVEFRFEYGHLTSSSQHQRQWVQDNFIEPDLVKVEFLPSEYPVGDPQALLESEDSRDDDFDRLGVRLLRGQKTTSRQVLDDHRNIFVYGEPGSGKSSYLQWIALKCCEGLILQEYVPIFLEIRQFTTTNCAGTLLTFFEEMFERWGFSTGETRRILESGRAVFIFDGLDETLNSERARIESMIESLLRDYDKCRYIFSSRLAISFPYFGGFQKVILAPLRPRRHIPEFVRRWFAQSGKQPEMANLMLEKLQSKRYQGIRELARRPVLLKLLCIVFEIEGDFPTRRGAVFESGISKLTRTTADLETHIPSIPKLQDHHIYSILCRVSSYFFINLKTQILFATRDVERIIQDYFSEVHGINRDGVPGDTILRGIEQSNGLLVRWSQDFCAFSHLTYQEFFTAAHLVKTSAYTNVYEHLHDSRWHFVTGLVAELIPQEVSWNFFLGFKQTIDSQISQDVKLREFLENLNRTATFSAYSVNSERSHLQTYIRAWYFAYALQDTGQVTNLGNLYTYFDLPDFEFATSMITGQVLEGHEHLYKAYHCLLKKEPSLKKLISLFKKLKAFLSSNPQKTEVLEGWLVQIKKEQAELTTADEWWQQKRNAWAKRVAIFMQGLGVPNIFELTQEQAKQLRAYYDVTKLLSICMNRSHLDKQQRKQLADSMLLLTTLPPEDPMEFSRFSA
;
A
#
# COMPACT_ATOMS: atom_id res chain seq x y z
N MET A 1 23.45 43.47 -12.42
CA MET A 1 24.77 43.38 -13.07
C MET A 1 25.20 41.92 -13.04
N CYS A 2 25.17 41.21 -14.17
CA CYS A 2 25.64 39.82 -14.25
C CYS A 2 27.16 39.77 -14.12
N ALA A 3 27.67 38.80 -13.37
CA ALA A 3 29.11 38.54 -13.27
C ALA A 3 29.67 38.20 -14.67
N LEU A 4 30.77 38.85 -15.06
CA LEU A 4 31.45 38.58 -16.32
C LEU A 4 31.93 37.12 -16.30
N PRO A 5 31.59 36.28 -17.31
CA PRO A 5 32.09 34.91 -17.39
C PRO A 5 33.63 34.89 -17.32
N ALA A 6 34.27 33.80 -16.87
CA ALA A 6 35.73 33.74 -16.81
C ALA A 6 36.41 33.69 -18.21
N PHE A 7 35.68 33.17 -19.20
CA PHE A 7 36.15 33.07 -20.59
C PHE A 7 35.01 33.36 -21.57
N LEU A 8 35.35 33.95 -22.72
CA LEU A 8 34.44 34.28 -23.81
C LEU A 8 34.96 33.73 -25.15
N THR A 9 34.03 33.52 -26.09
CA THR A 9 34.32 33.10 -27.46
C THR A 9 33.56 33.99 -28.43
N LEU A 10 34.26 34.56 -29.42
CA LEU A 10 33.66 35.39 -30.46
C LEU A 10 32.81 34.56 -31.42
N ARG A 11 31.71 35.13 -31.92
CA ARG A 11 30.92 34.53 -32.99
C ARG A 11 31.74 34.51 -34.31
N PRO A 12 31.54 33.52 -35.20
CA PRO A 12 32.29 33.41 -36.45
C PRO A 12 32.28 34.67 -37.32
N ASP A 13 31.14 35.34 -37.39
CA ASP A 13 30.98 36.57 -38.20
C ASP A 13 31.83 37.72 -37.67
N PHE A 14 31.95 37.83 -36.34
CA PHE A 14 32.78 38.83 -35.67
C PHE A 14 34.27 38.48 -35.72
N CYS A 15 34.63 37.19 -35.74
CA CYS A 15 36.02 36.75 -35.93
C CYS A 15 36.58 37.27 -37.27
N LYS A 16 35.83 37.08 -38.35
CA LYS A 16 36.21 37.55 -39.69
C LYS A 16 36.22 39.08 -39.75
N LYS A 17 35.16 39.73 -39.27
CA LYS A 17 35.00 41.19 -39.30
C LYS A 17 36.08 41.93 -38.48
N PHE A 18 36.41 41.46 -37.28
CA PHE A 18 37.46 42.07 -36.46
C PHE A 18 38.85 41.85 -37.05
N LYS A 19 39.10 40.70 -37.67
CA LYS A 19 40.35 40.45 -38.37
C LYS A 19 40.51 41.37 -39.59
N GLU A 20 39.47 41.55 -40.39
CA GLU A 20 39.48 42.47 -41.55
C GLU A 20 39.70 43.91 -41.09
N ARG A 21 38.95 44.39 -40.09
CA ARG A 21 39.14 45.73 -39.51
C ARG A 21 40.52 45.95 -38.90
N ALA A 22 41.10 44.94 -38.26
CA ALA A 22 42.46 45.01 -37.73
C ALA A 22 43.48 45.18 -38.86
N ILE A 23 43.33 44.43 -39.96
CA ILE A 23 44.21 44.52 -41.12
C ILE A 23 44.06 45.87 -41.82
N GLU A 24 42.84 46.40 -41.95
CA GLU A 24 42.60 47.74 -42.50
C GLU A 24 43.24 48.84 -41.66
N ARG A 25 43.15 48.73 -40.32
CA ARG A 25 43.62 49.76 -39.38
C ARG A 25 45.14 49.75 -39.15
N PHE A 26 45.77 48.58 -39.18
CA PHE A 26 47.18 48.41 -38.79
C PHE A 26 48.06 47.73 -39.85
N GLY A 27 47.51 47.43 -41.04
CA GLY A 27 48.22 46.79 -42.13
C GLY A 27 48.72 45.37 -41.81
N GLN A 28 49.84 44.97 -42.42
CA GLN A 28 50.38 43.61 -42.24
C GLN A 28 50.88 43.32 -40.82
N ALA A 29 51.09 44.35 -39.98
CA ALA A 29 51.51 44.21 -38.59
C ALA A 29 50.34 44.23 -37.59
N TYR A 30 49.11 43.90 -38.04
CA TYR A 30 47.89 44.09 -37.24
C TYR A 30 47.89 43.43 -35.87
N ILE A 31 48.59 42.31 -35.69
CA ILE A 31 48.71 41.65 -34.39
C ILE A 31 49.50 42.52 -33.41
N ALA A 32 50.61 43.11 -33.84
CA ALA A 32 51.43 43.98 -33.00
C ALA A 32 50.72 45.32 -32.73
N GLY A 33 50.04 45.88 -33.74
CA GLY A 33 49.24 47.10 -33.60
C GLY A 33 48.11 46.95 -32.59
N LEU A 34 47.33 45.86 -32.68
CA LEU A 34 46.23 45.60 -31.76
C LEU A 34 46.71 45.38 -30.32
N CYS A 35 47.83 44.66 -30.12
CA CYS A 35 48.39 44.47 -28.77
C CYS A 35 48.83 45.81 -28.15
N GLN A 36 49.43 46.70 -28.94
CA GLN A 36 49.92 47.98 -28.47
C GLN A 36 48.77 48.95 -28.14
N GLU A 37 47.74 49.00 -28.99
CA GLU A 37 46.56 49.84 -28.76
C GLU A 37 45.79 49.36 -27.51
N ILE A 38 45.59 48.04 -27.36
CA ILE A 38 44.92 47.50 -26.18
C ILE A 38 45.69 47.78 -24.89
N LEU A 39 47.03 47.74 -24.94
CA LEU A 39 47.88 48.07 -23.80
C LEU A 39 47.78 49.56 -23.43
N ASN A 40 47.77 50.45 -24.42
CA ASN A 40 47.72 51.90 -24.21
C ASN A 40 46.35 52.39 -23.72
N ASP A 41 45.27 51.88 -24.31
CA ASP A 41 43.93 52.43 -24.09
C ASP A 41 43.16 51.72 -22.97
N TYR A 42 43.51 50.47 -22.65
CA TYR A 42 42.80 49.65 -21.67
C TYR A 42 43.70 49.04 -20.59
N GLU A 43 45.02 49.31 -20.60
CA GLU A 43 46.02 48.77 -19.66
C GLU A 43 46.03 47.22 -19.56
N ILE A 44 45.63 46.52 -20.63
CA ILE A 44 45.59 45.05 -20.66
C ILE A 44 46.72 44.52 -21.53
N ASP A 45 47.68 43.83 -20.91
CA ASP A 45 48.74 43.13 -21.63
C ASP A 45 48.21 41.82 -22.26
N ILE A 46 48.12 41.81 -23.59
CA ILE A 46 47.72 40.66 -24.39
C ILE A 46 48.92 40.19 -25.22
N SER A 47 49.32 38.94 -25.02
CA SER A 47 50.37 38.30 -25.82
C SER A 47 50.01 38.26 -27.32
N ARG A 48 51.02 38.49 -28.17
CA ARG A 48 50.94 38.42 -29.64
C ARG A 48 50.46 37.07 -30.18
N ASP A 49 50.60 36.00 -29.40
CA ASP A 49 50.06 34.67 -29.76
C ASP A 49 48.58 34.51 -29.42
N THR A 50 48.04 35.37 -28.55
CA THR A 50 46.68 35.25 -28.01
C THR A 50 45.65 35.92 -28.91
N VAL A 51 45.98 37.10 -29.46
CA VAL A 51 45.14 37.84 -30.41
C VAL A 51 44.71 37.00 -31.63
N PRO A 52 45.64 36.38 -32.40
CA PRO A 52 45.25 35.58 -33.57
C PRO A 52 44.41 34.36 -33.20
N ARG A 53 44.59 33.78 -32.00
CA ARG A 53 43.76 32.67 -31.51
C ARG A 53 42.31 33.11 -31.23
N ILE A 54 42.12 34.25 -30.58
CA ILE A 54 40.79 34.81 -30.30
C ILE A 54 40.08 35.19 -31.60
N LEU A 55 40.79 35.86 -32.52
CA LEU A 55 40.26 36.22 -33.84
C LEU A 55 40.01 35.02 -34.77
N ALA A 56 40.53 33.83 -34.42
CA ALA A 56 40.22 32.57 -35.08
C ALA A 56 39.06 31.80 -34.41
N GLY A 57 38.34 32.43 -33.47
CA GLY A 57 37.20 31.82 -32.79
C GLY A 57 37.56 30.88 -31.65
N ARG A 58 38.80 30.91 -31.14
CA ARG A 58 39.18 30.14 -29.95
C ARG A 58 38.80 30.89 -28.67
N ARG A 59 38.51 30.11 -27.62
CA ARG A 59 38.15 30.60 -26.28
C ARG A 59 39.29 31.46 -25.69
N GLY A 60 38.96 32.67 -25.25
CA GLY A 60 39.89 33.61 -24.62
C GLY A 60 39.44 34.05 -23.23
N ARG A 61 40.36 34.55 -22.40
CA ARG A 61 40.01 35.16 -21.10
C ARG A 61 39.11 36.36 -21.35
N SER A 62 38.04 36.52 -20.57
CA SER A 62 36.99 37.51 -20.87
C SER A 62 37.49 38.94 -20.91
N ARG A 63 38.46 39.29 -20.05
CA ARG A 63 39.11 40.61 -20.09
C ARG A 63 39.80 40.89 -21.44
N ASN A 64 40.44 39.89 -22.04
CA ASN A 64 41.16 40.02 -23.30
C ASN A 64 40.19 40.09 -24.48
N VAL A 65 39.14 39.26 -24.47
CA VAL A 65 38.12 39.26 -25.53
C VAL A 65 37.33 40.57 -25.50
N LYS A 66 36.96 41.05 -24.30
CA LYS A 66 36.27 42.32 -24.13
C LYS A 66 37.12 43.50 -24.64
N ALA A 67 38.41 43.55 -24.30
CA ALA A 67 39.29 44.61 -24.79
C ALA A 67 39.40 44.65 -26.33
N ILE A 68 39.38 43.48 -26.98
CA ILE A 68 39.33 43.40 -28.45
C ILE A 68 38.00 43.93 -28.99
N CYS A 69 36.87 43.59 -28.35
CA CYS A 69 35.56 44.11 -28.73
C CYS A 69 35.45 45.64 -28.55
N ASP A 70 35.97 46.14 -27.43
CA ASP A 70 35.95 47.57 -27.09
C ASP A 70 36.82 48.39 -28.08
N CYS A 71 37.97 47.88 -28.52
CA CYS A 71 38.84 48.49 -29.54
C CYS A 71 38.14 48.69 -30.91
N PHE A 72 37.07 47.93 -31.18
CA PHE A 72 36.25 48.06 -32.39
C PHE A 72 34.86 48.64 -32.14
N ASP A 73 34.62 49.23 -30.97
CA ASP A 73 33.35 49.83 -30.54
C ASP A 73 32.16 48.86 -30.62
N VAL A 74 32.37 47.59 -30.25
CA VAL A 74 31.31 46.59 -30.22
C VAL A 74 31.13 46.06 -28.81
N LEU A 75 29.89 46.03 -28.32
CA LEU A 75 29.57 45.43 -27.02
C LEU A 75 29.89 43.93 -27.05
N TRP A 76 30.63 43.45 -26.05
CA TRP A 76 31.04 42.04 -25.99
C TRP A 76 29.85 41.07 -25.92
N GLN A 77 28.69 41.49 -25.40
CA GLN A 77 27.46 40.68 -25.39
C GLN A 77 26.96 40.36 -26.81
N ASP A 78 27.17 41.27 -27.75
CA ASP A 78 26.74 41.11 -29.15
C ASP A 78 27.75 40.30 -29.95
N ALA A 79 29.04 40.50 -29.66
CA ALA A 79 30.14 39.84 -30.37
C ALA A 79 30.42 38.40 -29.88
N CYS A 80 30.04 38.05 -28.65
CA CYS A 80 30.37 36.76 -28.04
C CYS A 80 29.18 35.79 -28.03
N ILE A 81 29.51 34.49 -27.92
CA ILE A 81 28.55 33.42 -27.65
C ILE A 81 28.31 33.39 -26.14
N THR A 82 27.20 33.94 -25.67
CA THR A 82 26.72 33.78 -24.28
C THR A 82 25.88 32.50 -24.21
N SER A 83 26.50 31.38 -23.85
CA SER A 83 25.91 30.04 -23.93
C SER A 83 24.67 29.81 -23.08
N ASP A 84 24.48 30.55 -21.98
CA ASP A 84 23.53 30.11 -20.95
C ASP A 84 22.12 30.73 -21.07
N LEU A 85 21.95 31.85 -21.78
CA LEU A 85 20.64 32.52 -21.94
C LEU A 85 19.94 32.22 -23.28
N LEU A 86 20.68 31.77 -24.30
CA LEU A 86 20.11 31.38 -25.59
C LEU A 86 19.69 29.91 -25.63
N GLN A 87 20.38 29.03 -24.87
CA GLN A 87 19.99 27.63 -24.76
C GLN A 87 18.76 27.40 -23.88
N SER A 88 18.51 28.23 -22.85
CA SER A 88 17.33 28.05 -21.98
C SER A 88 16.03 28.28 -22.74
N ASN A 89 15.94 29.35 -23.55
CA ASN A 89 14.77 29.61 -24.41
C ASN A 89 14.58 28.52 -25.49
N ASP A 90 15.68 27.93 -26.00
CA ASP A 90 15.61 26.81 -26.96
C ASP A 90 15.13 25.51 -26.29
N ILE A 91 15.66 25.18 -25.11
CA ILE A 91 15.26 24.00 -24.34
C ILE A 91 13.79 24.10 -23.89
N ASP A 92 13.35 25.25 -23.38
CA ASP A 92 11.98 25.42 -22.90
C ASP A 92 10.98 25.31 -24.06
N THR A 93 11.33 25.88 -25.23
CA THR A 93 10.55 25.73 -26.46
C THR A 93 10.51 24.29 -26.94
N LEU A 94 11.64 23.57 -26.86
CA LEU A 94 11.73 22.16 -27.21
C LEU A 94 10.88 21.29 -26.27
N VAL A 95 10.92 21.54 -24.96
CA VAL A 95 10.07 20.85 -23.96
C VAL A 95 8.59 21.03 -24.30
N GLN A 96 8.14 22.25 -24.59
CA GLN A 96 6.73 22.51 -24.94
C GLN A 96 6.34 21.84 -26.27
N ARG A 97 7.21 21.90 -27.28
CA ARG A 97 6.99 21.22 -28.56
C ARG A 97 6.84 19.71 -28.38
N ILE A 98 7.73 19.09 -27.62
CA ILE A 98 7.68 17.65 -27.37
C ILE A 98 6.39 17.30 -26.63
N ARG A 99 6.05 18.00 -25.56
CA ARG A 99 4.82 17.74 -24.79
C ARG A 99 3.53 17.87 -25.59
N SER A 100 3.50 18.73 -26.60
CA SER A 100 2.36 18.84 -27.52
C SER A 100 2.18 17.63 -28.44
N LYS A 101 3.25 16.82 -28.60
CA LYS A 101 3.35 15.66 -29.49
C LYS A 101 3.49 14.33 -28.76
N VAL A 102 3.74 14.33 -27.44
CA VAL A 102 3.82 13.11 -26.64
C VAL A 102 2.49 12.37 -26.70
N GLU A 103 2.55 11.14 -27.16
CA GLU A 103 1.46 10.18 -27.11
C GLU A 103 1.88 8.98 -26.27
N PHE A 104 1.07 8.66 -25.26
CA PHE A 104 1.26 7.46 -24.45
C PHE A 104 0.41 6.32 -24.98
N ARG A 105 0.98 5.11 -24.98
CA ARG A 105 0.26 3.85 -25.18
C ARG A 105 0.22 3.11 -23.84
N PHE A 106 -0.86 3.28 -23.10
CA PHE A 106 -1.07 2.55 -21.85
C PHE A 106 -1.63 1.16 -22.18
N GLU A 107 -0.95 0.09 -21.80
CA GLU A 107 -1.50 -1.26 -21.97
C GLU A 107 -2.16 -1.70 -20.66
N TYR A 108 -3.48 -1.50 -20.57
CA TYR A 108 -4.26 -2.21 -19.56
C TYR A 108 -4.76 -3.53 -20.12
N GLY A 109 -4.63 -4.58 -19.31
CA GLY A 109 -5.52 -5.74 -19.45
C GLY A 109 -6.98 -5.26 -19.49
N HIS A 110 -7.56 -5.36 -20.68
CA HIS A 110 -9.00 -5.51 -20.99
C HIS A 110 -9.94 -4.33 -20.86
N LEU A 111 -9.52 -3.15 -21.29
CA LEU A 111 -10.44 -2.35 -22.09
C LEU A 111 -9.79 -2.13 -23.45
N THR A 112 -10.25 -2.88 -24.45
CA THR A 112 -10.10 -2.53 -25.87
C THR A 112 -10.89 -1.26 -26.13
N SER A 113 -10.42 -0.17 -25.58
CA SER A 113 -10.78 1.16 -25.99
C SER A 113 -9.49 1.76 -26.54
N SER A 114 -9.60 2.47 -27.67
CA SER A 114 -8.47 3.15 -28.28
C SER A 114 -7.67 3.94 -27.24
N SER A 115 -6.37 4.15 -27.46
CA SER A 115 -5.50 4.98 -26.60
C SER A 115 -6.14 6.32 -26.18
N GLN A 116 -7.02 6.85 -27.04
CA GLN A 116 -7.86 8.03 -26.79
C GLN A 116 -8.85 7.86 -25.62
N HIS A 117 -9.58 6.75 -25.52
CA HIS A 117 -10.53 6.50 -24.44
C HIS A 117 -9.84 6.28 -23.09
N GLN A 118 -8.62 5.77 -23.07
CA GLN A 118 -7.87 5.52 -21.84
C GLN A 118 -7.28 6.80 -21.24
N ARG A 119 -6.74 7.67 -22.11
CA ARG A 119 -6.35 9.03 -21.74
C ARG A 119 -7.53 9.78 -21.12
N GLN A 120 -8.70 9.67 -21.76
CA GLN A 120 -9.96 10.23 -21.26
C GLN A 120 -10.34 9.62 -19.90
N TRP A 121 -10.22 8.29 -19.73
CA TRP A 121 -10.56 7.64 -18.48
C TRP A 121 -9.68 8.09 -17.31
N VAL A 122 -8.35 8.13 -17.48
CA VAL A 122 -7.43 8.59 -16.41
C VAL A 122 -7.63 10.07 -16.14
N GLN A 123 -7.78 10.91 -17.17
CA GLN A 123 -8.04 12.35 -17.01
C GLN A 123 -9.33 12.61 -16.22
N ASP A 124 -10.38 11.84 -16.49
CA ASP A 124 -11.71 12.16 -16.00
C ASP A 124 -12.11 11.35 -14.75
N ASN A 125 -11.52 10.18 -14.49
CA ASN A 125 -11.89 9.29 -13.37
C ASN A 125 -10.80 9.08 -12.33
N PHE A 126 -9.53 9.32 -12.65
CA PHE A 126 -8.48 9.10 -11.67
C PHE A 126 -8.60 10.13 -10.54
N ILE A 127 -8.52 9.62 -9.31
CA ILE A 127 -8.51 10.44 -8.11
C ILE A 127 -7.13 10.32 -7.52
N GLU A 128 -6.50 11.47 -7.36
CA GLU A 128 -5.23 11.60 -6.68
C GLU A 128 -5.35 10.98 -5.27
N PRO A 129 -4.69 9.83 -5.00
CA PRO A 129 -4.65 9.27 -3.66
C PRO A 129 -3.75 10.13 -2.78
N ASP A 130 -3.92 10.03 -1.46
CA ASP A 130 -2.88 10.56 -0.59
C ASP A 130 -1.67 9.63 -0.62
N LEU A 131 -0.51 10.19 -0.32
CA LEU A 131 0.73 9.45 -0.23
C LEU A 131 1.21 9.40 1.22
N VAL A 132 1.89 8.31 1.57
CA VAL A 132 2.59 8.16 2.85
C VAL A 132 4.07 8.11 2.56
N LYS A 133 4.81 9.13 3.00
CA LYS A 133 6.26 9.23 2.83
C LYS A 133 6.95 8.32 3.84
N VAL A 134 7.79 7.38 3.41
CA VAL A 134 8.45 6.42 4.34
C VAL A 134 9.97 6.46 4.18
N GLU A 135 10.69 6.21 5.28
CA GLU A 135 12.15 6.07 5.26
C GLU A 135 12.57 4.63 4.90
N PHE A 136 11.93 3.66 5.54
CA PHE A 136 12.18 2.23 5.34
C PHE A 136 10.90 1.50 4.98
N LEU A 137 10.99 0.53 4.07
CA LEU A 137 9.90 -0.39 3.75
C LEU A 137 9.77 -1.48 4.83
N PRO A 138 8.60 -2.13 4.97
CA PRO A 138 8.43 -3.25 5.90
C PRO A 138 9.47 -4.37 5.67
N SER A 139 9.86 -4.60 4.42
CA SER A 139 10.88 -5.59 4.01
C SER A 139 12.33 -5.20 4.36
N GLU A 140 12.57 -3.94 4.74
CA GLU A 140 13.90 -3.41 5.04
C GLU A 140 14.16 -3.30 6.54
N TYR A 141 13.13 -3.48 7.37
CA TYR A 141 13.34 -3.63 8.80
C TYR A 141 14.05 -4.96 9.05
N PRO A 142 15.13 -4.98 9.87
CA PRO A 142 15.82 -6.21 10.22
C PRO A 142 14.83 -7.22 10.80
N VAL A 143 14.91 -8.48 10.35
CA VAL A 143 14.10 -9.63 10.82
C VAL A 143 14.30 -9.93 12.32
N GLY A 144 14.96 -9.07 13.07
CA GLY A 144 15.36 -9.25 14.47
C GLY A 144 15.02 -8.10 15.43
N ASP A 145 14.27 -7.07 15.03
CA ASP A 145 13.83 -6.03 15.97
C ASP A 145 12.30 -5.97 16.18
N PRO A 146 11.74 -6.90 16.98
CA PRO A 146 10.34 -6.85 17.41
C PRO A 146 9.97 -5.56 18.16
N GLN A 147 10.94 -4.84 18.74
CA GLN A 147 10.65 -3.60 19.49
C GLN A 147 10.22 -2.46 18.57
N ALA A 148 10.78 -2.35 17.36
CA ALA A 148 10.36 -1.34 16.39
C ALA A 148 8.89 -1.52 15.94
N LEU A 149 8.43 -2.78 15.83
CA LEU A 149 7.05 -3.17 15.54
C LEU A 149 6.10 -3.01 16.75
N LEU A 150 6.62 -3.10 17.98
CA LEU A 150 5.86 -2.95 19.22
C LEU A 150 5.75 -1.48 19.69
N GLU A 151 6.66 -0.61 19.26
CA GLU A 151 6.70 0.82 19.60
C GLU A 151 5.93 1.72 18.60
N SER A 152 5.45 1.19 17.47
CA SER A 152 4.50 1.90 16.62
C SER A 152 3.16 2.01 17.34
N GLU A 153 2.65 3.23 17.55
CA GLU A 153 1.32 3.43 18.13
C GLU A 153 0.28 2.64 17.33
N ASP A 154 -0.22 1.57 17.94
CA ASP A 154 -1.26 0.70 17.43
C ASP A 154 -2.53 1.50 17.11
N SER A 155 -2.75 1.82 15.84
CA SER A 155 -4.09 2.07 15.30
C SER A 155 -4.46 0.96 14.32
N ARG A 156 -4.87 -0.18 14.87
CA ARG A 156 -5.19 -1.43 14.16
C ARG A 156 -6.59 -1.44 13.52
N ASP A 157 -7.16 -0.26 13.28
CA ASP A 157 -8.51 -0.07 12.74
C ASP A 157 -8.58 -0.24 11.21
N ASP A 158 -7.88 -1.21 10.64
CA ASP A 158 -7.97 -1.52 9.21
C ASP A 158 -7.70 -3.01 8.98
N ASP A 159 -8.77 -3.81 8.90
CA ASP A 159 -8.71 -5.24 8.55
C ASP A 159 -8.03 -5.51 7.18
N PHE A 160 -7.70 -4.46 6.44
CA PHE A 160 -7.05 -4.49 5.14
C PHE A 160 -5.63 -3.92 5.14
N ASP A 161 -5.04 -3.59 6.29
CA ASP A 161 -3.62 -3.21 6.41
C ASP A 161 -2.69 -4.44 6.39
N ARG A 162 -2.79 -5.25 5.31
CA ARG A 162 -2.19 -6.60 5.22
C ARG A 162 -0.67 -6.61 5.20
N LEU A 163 -0.04 -5.45 5.01
CA LEU A 163 1.42 -5.26 4.94
C LEU A 163 1.94 -4.31 6.01
N GLY A 164 1.11 -3.89 6.96
CA GLY A 164 1.51 -2.91 7.97
C GLY A 164 1.86 -1.55 7.35
N VAL A 165 1.14 -1.13 6.31
CA VAL A 165 1.25 0.20 5.72
C VAL A 165 1.02 1.31 6.76
N ARG A 166 0.28 1.04 7.85
CA ARG A 166 0.19 1.95 9.01
C ARG A 166 1.34 1.81 10.02
N LEU A 167 2.08 0.69 10.04
CA LEU A 167 3.33 0.54 10.82
C LEU A 167 4.44 1.45 10.26
N LEU A 168 4.28 1.89 9.02
CA LEU A 168 5.16 2.82 8.39
C LEU A 168 4.88 4.19 9.00
N ARG A 169 5.83 4.66 9.82
CA ARG A 169 5.91 5.97 10.51
C ARG A 169 5.96 7.15 9.52
N GLY A 170 5.17 7.07 8.47
CA GLY A 170 5.29 7.91 7.33
C GLY A 170 4.39 9.13 7.43
N GLN A 171 4.94 10.28 7.07
CA GLN A 171 4.18 11.51 7.04
C GLN A 171 3.22 11.47 5.85
N LYS A 172 1.91 11.64 6.12
CA LYS A 172 0.90 11.83 5.07
C LYS A 172 1.24 13.09 4.29
N THR A 173 1.21 12.98 2.97
CA THR A 173 1.59 14.06 2.06
C THR A 173 0.77 13.97 0.77
N THR A 174 0.87 15.01 -0.06
CA THR A 174 0.20 15.11 -1.36
C THR A 174 1.15 14.80 -2.50
N SER A 175 0.63 14.41 -3.67
CA SER A 175 1.47 14.12 -4.84
C SER A 175 2.29 15.32 -5.24
N ARG A 176 1.68 16.52 -5.22
CA ARG A 176 2.35 17.77 -5.57
C ARG A 176 3.54 18.05 -4.67
N GLN A 177 3.35 17.96 -3.35
CA GLN A 177 4.46 18.17 -2.39
C GLN A 177 5.60 17.18 -2.63
N VAL A 178 5.31 15.89 -2.81
CA VAL A 178 6.35 14.89 -3.05
C VAL A 178 7.13 15.17 -4.34
N LEU A 179 6.42 15.50 -5.42
CA LEU A 179 7.03 15.79 -6.72
C LEU A 179 7.85 17.09 -6.72
N ASP A 180 7.48 18.07 -5.89
CA ASP A 180 8.22 19.33 -5.74
C ASP A 180 9.45 19.14 -4.84
N ASP A 181 9.32 18.42 -3.73
CA ASP A 181 10.37 18.22 -2.72
C ASP A 181 11.45 17.21 -3.15
N HIS A 182 11.11 16.25 -4.02
CA HIS A 182 11.97 15.13 -4.36
C HIS A 182 12.12 14.93 -5.87
N ARG A 183 13.37 14.80 -6.33
CA ARG A 183 13.69 14.51 -7.74
C ARG A 183 13.43 13.05 -8.11
N ASN A 184 13.77 12.15 -7.19
CA ASN A 184 13.83 10.71 -7.39
C ASN A 184 12.89 10.04 -6.41
N ILE A 185 11.84 9.40 -6.92
CA ILE A 185 10.71 8.89 -6.12
C ILE A 185 10.48 7.42 -6.45
N PHE A 186 10.21 6.65 -5.41
CA PHE A 186 9.81 5.25 -5.53
C PHE A 186 8.42 5.07 -4.94
N VAL A 187 7.47 4.71 -5.79
CA VAL A 187 6.05 4.59 -5.50
C VAL A 187 5.69 3.13 -5.21
N TYR A 188 5.25 2.87 -3.99
CA TYR A 188 4.83 1.56 -3.54
C TYR A 188 3.34 1.49 -3.25
N GLY A 189 2.82 0.28 -3.15
CA GLY A 189 1.43 0.02 -2.82
C GLY A 189 1.03 -1.42 -3.08
N GLU A 190 -0.10 -1.82 -2.50
CA GLU A 190 -0.69 -3.14 -2.73
C GLU A 190 -1.05 -3.34 -4.22
N PRO A 191 -1.18 -4.59 -4.68
CA PRO A 191 -1.80 -4.88 -5.97
C PRO A 191 -3.15 -4.17 -6.08
N GLY A 192 -3.36 -3.45 -7.20
CA GLY A 192 -4.57 -2.65 -7.47
C GLY A 192 -4.84 -1.45 -6.57
N SER A 193 -3.84 -1.00 -5.80
CA SER A 193 -3.90 0.30 -5.12
C SER A 193 -3.95 1.49 -6.09
N GLY A 194 -3.72 1.27 -7.39
CA GLY A 194 -3.74 2.29 -8.43
C GLY A 194 -2.37 2.87 -8.79
N LYS A 195 -1.26 2.17 -8.52
CA LYS A 195 0.11 2.63 -8.85
C LYS A 195 0.27 3.01 -10.32
N SER A 196 -0.06 2.09 -11.23
CA SER A 196 0.00 2.34 -12.68
C SER A 196 -0.84 3.54 -13.06
N SER A 197 -2.09 3.61 -12.59
CA SER A 197 -2.98 4.74 -12.86
C SER A 197 -2.43 6.07 -12.32
N TYR A 198 -1.74 6.04 -11.17
CA TYR A 198 -1.09 7.20 -10.58
C TYR A 198 0.11 7.67 -11.41
N LEU A 199 0.97 6.76 -11.88
CA LEU A 199 2.10 7.09 -12.75
C LEU A 199 1.63 7.62 -14.11
N GLN A 200 0.60 7.02 -14.69
CA GLN A 200 -0.03 7.50 -15.92
C GLN A 200 -0.65 8.88 -15.72
N TRP A 201 -1.32 9.11 -14.59
CA TRP A 201 -1.84 10.43 -14.22
C TRP A 201 -0.70 11.46 -14.10
N ILE A 202 0.44 11.11 -13.49
CA ILE A 202 1.62 11.99 -13.46
C ILE A 202 2.07 12.33 -14.89
N ALA A 203 2.21 11.33 -15.75
CA ALA A 203 2.67 11.51 -17.13
C ALA A 203 1.73 12.44 -17.91
N LEU A 204 0.41 12.25 -17.79
CA LEU A 204 -0.61 13.08 -18.44
C LEU A 204 -0.63 14.52 -17.90
N LYS A 205 -0.60 14.71 -16.59
CA LYS A 205 -0.57 16.03 -15.95
C LYS A 205 0.73 16.78 -16.22
N CYS A 206 1.83 16.05 -16.39
CA CYS A 206 3.09 16.58 -16.87
C CYS A 206 2.94 17.11 -18.29
N CYS A 207 2.40 16.33 -19.24
CA CYS A 207 2.12 16.80 -20.60
C CYS A 207 1.25 18.07 -20.62
N GLU A 208 0.18 18.11 -19.81
CA GLU A 208 -0.73 19.26 -19.68
C GLU A 208 -0.10 20.49 -19.01
N GLY A 209 1.02 20.34 -18.30
CA GLY A 209 1.71 21.45 -17.63
C GLY A 209 1.10 21.83 -16.30
N LEU A 210 0.38 20.91 -15.68
CA LEU A 210 -0.20 21.10 -14.35
C LEU A 210 0.79 20.72 -13.24
N ILE A 211 1.70 19.79 -13.53
CA ILE A 211 2.79 19.36 -12.66
C ILE A 211 4.07 19.24 -13.48
N LEU A 212 5.25 19.26 -12.83
CA LEU A 212 6.55 19.07 -13.48
C LEU A 212 6.70 19.89 -14.77
N GLN A 213 6.30 21.17 -14.72
CA GLN A 213 6.06 22.01 -15.90
C GLN A 213 7.29 22.20 -16.80
N GLU A 214 8.48 21.99 -16.25
CA GLU A 214 9.76 22.13 -16.91
C GLU A 214 10.22 20.83 -17.59
N TYR A 215 9.55 19.71 -17.40
CA TYR A 215 10.03 18.39 -17.80
C TYR A 215 9.20 17.77 -18.94
N VAL A 216 9.86 16.93 -19.74
CA VAL A 216 9.23 16.00 -20.69
C VAL A 216 9.02 14.65 -20.00
N PRO A 217 7.79 14.14 -19.94
CA PRO A 217 7.53 12.82 -19.37
C PRO A 217 7.87 11.70 -20.36
N ILE A 218 8.69 10.76 -19.89
CA ILE A 218 9.06 9.53 -20.59
C ILE A 218 8.49 8.37 -19.78
N PHE A 219 7.33 7.87 -20.19
CA PHE A 219 6.65 6.77 -19.51
C PHE A 219 7.02 5.44 -20.15
N LEU A 220 7.42 4.47 -19.31
CA LEU A 220 7.73 3.12 -19.72
C LEU A 220 7.12 2.12 -18.74
N GLU A 221 6.21 1.29 -19.24
CA GLU A 221 5.84 0.04 -18.59
C GLU A 221 6.98 -0.96 -18.82
N ILE A 222 7.62 -1.44 -17.76
CA ILE A 222 8.78 -2.33 -17.89
C ILE A 222 8.40 -3.62 -18.62
N ARG A 223 7.17 -4.08 -18.43
CA ARG A 223 6.57 -5.17 -19.20
C ARG A 223 6.66 -4.93 -20.72
N GLN A 224 6.27 -3.76 -21.21
CA GLN A 224 6.32 -3.44 -22.64
C GLN A 224 7.75 -3.51 -23.19
N PHE A 225 8.74 -3.05 -22.42
CA PHE A 225 10.14 -3.13 -22.82
C PHE A 225 10.61 -4.58 -22.96
N THR A 226 10.28 -5.44 -21.97
CA THR A 226 10.70 -6.84 -21.99
C THR A 226 10.06 -7.67 -23.09
N THR A 227 8.83 -7.35 -23.50
CA THR A 227 8.12 -8.10 -24.55
C THR A 227 8.50 -7.66 -25.96
N THR A 228 8.83 -6.38 -26.17
CA THR A 228 9.09 -5.83 -27.51
C THR A 228 10.57 -5.74 -27.87
N ASN A 229 11.49 -5.64 -26.90
CA ASN A 229 12.89 -5.32 -27.18
C ASN A 229 13.88 -6.19 -26.40
N CYS A 230 13.86 -7.50 -26.66
CA CYS A 230 14.70 -8.49 -25.98
C CYS A 230 16.22 -8.28 -26.15
N ALA A 231 16.71 -7.41 -27.04
CA ALA A 231 18.15 -7.22 -27.31
C ALA A 231 18.66 -5.76 -27.16
N GLY A 232 17.77 -4.75 -27.13
CA GLY A 232 18.16 -3.34 -27.08
C GLY A 232 18.53 -2.81 -25.70
N THR A 233 18.93 -1.53 -25.65
CA THR A 233 19.14 -0.76 -24.42
C THR A 233 17.93 0.14 -24.14
N LEU A 234 17.77 0.64 -22.91
CA LEU A 234 16.73 1.63 -22.59
C LEU A 234 16.91 2.92 -23.42
N LEU A 235 18.15 3.36 -23.65
CA LEU A 235 18.43 4.58 -24.41
C LEU A 235 17.94 4.47 -25.87
N THR A 236 18.25 3.35 -26.53
CA THR A 236 17.79 3.09 -27.91
C THR A 236 16.26 3.04 -27.98
N PHE A 237 15.60 2.45 -26.98
CA PHE A 237 14.14 2.43 -26.91
C PHE A 237 13.55 3.84 -26.77
N PHE A 238 14.17 4.71 -25.97
CA PHE A 238 13.72 6.11 -25.85
C PHE A 238 14.00 6.93 -27.11
N GLU A 239 15.12 6.73 -27.79
CA GLU A 239 15.40 7.37 -29.08
C GLU A 239 14.33 7.00 -30.12
N GLU A 240 13.96 5.71 -30.24
CA GLU A 240 12.86 5.24 -31.10
C GLU A 240 11.49 5.80 -30.70
N MET A 241 11.26 6.00 -29.40
CA MET A 241 10.02 6.61 -28.89
C MET A 241 9.91 8.08 -29.31
N PHE A 242 10.99 8.86 -29.19
CA PHE A 242 11.01 10.26 -29.61
C PHE A 242 10.91 10.42 -31.13
N GLU A 243 11.51 9.50 -31.89
CA GLU A 243 11.39 9.47 -33.34
C GLU A 243 9.93 9.28 -33.78
N ARG A 244 9.18 8.40 -33.10
CA ARG A 244 7.73 8.24 -33.33
C ARG A 244 6.93 9.51 -33.03
N TRP A 245 7.39 10.35 -32.12
CA TRP A 245 6.79 11.67 -31.85
C TRP A 245 7.27 12.76 -32.83
N GLY A 246 8.18 12.43 -33.76
CA GLY A 246 8.69 13.32 -34.78
C GLY A 246 9.93 14.13 -34.37
N PHE A 247 10.71 13.65 -33.40
CA PHE A 247 11.93 14.32 -32.92
C PHE A 247 13.19 13.52 -33.26
N SER A 248 14.27 14.22 -33.58
CA SER A 248 15.56 13.62 -33.90
C SER A 248 16.28 13.11 -32.66
N THR A 249 17.19 12.14 -32.83
CA THR A 249 18.08 11.66 -31.76
C THR A 249 18.91 12.80 -31.12
N GLY A 250 19.26 13.83 -31.90
CA GLY A 250 19.93 15.03 -31.40
C GLY A 250 19.06 15.85 -30.45
N GLU A 251 17.77 16.04 -30.77
CA GLU A 251 16.81 16.71 -29.88
C GLU A 251 16.56 15.88 -28.61
N THR A 252 16.44 14.55 -28.75
CA THR A 252 16.32 13.63 -27.61
C THR A 252 17.50 13.80 -26.66
N ARG A 253 18.74 13.69 -27.17
CA ARG A 253 19.95 13.85 -26.33
C ARG A 253 20.03 15.21 -25.67
N ARG A 254 19.67 16.30 -26.36
CA ARG A 254 19.60 17.64 -25.76
C ARG A 254 18.67 17.69 -24.55
N ILE A 255 17.49 17.06 -24.62
CA ILE A 255 16.55 16.98 -23.49
C ILE A 255 17.11 16.16 -22.33
N LEU A 256 17.74 15.02 -22.63
CA LEU A 256 18.32 14.14 -21.61
C LEU A 256 19.54 14.80 -20.92
N GLU A 257 20.46 15.38 -21.69
CA GLU A 257 21.69 16.03 -21.18
C GLU A 257 21.39 17.33 -20.41
N SER A 258 20.32 18.05 -20.79
CA SER A 258 19.86 19.23 -20.06
C SER A 258 19.12 18.90 -18.75
N GLY A 259 18.85 17.62 -18.48
CA GLY A 259 18.13 17.19 -17.28
C GLY A 259 16.63 17.51 -17.33
N ARG A 260 16.07 17.80 -18.50
CA ARG A 260 14.66 18.22 -18.68
C ARG A 260 13.73 17.05 -18.99
N ALA A 261 14.15 15.82 -18.66
CA ALA A 261 13.30 14.63 -18.73
C ALA A 261 12.91 14.13 -17.34
N VAL A 262 11.69 13.60 -17.25
CA VAL A 262 11.25 12.77 -16.12
C VAL A 262 10.94 11.36 -16.63
N PHE A 263 11.74 10.41 -16.20
CA PHE A 263 11.54 8.99 -16.49
C PHE A 263 10.56 8.39 -15.50
N ILE A 264 9.50 7.76 -16.00
CA ILE A 264 8.43 7.15 -15.22
C ILE A 264 8.38 5.68 -15.59
N PHE A 265 8.88 4.82 -14.70
CA PHE A 265 8.95 3.38 -14.89
C PHE A 265 7.87 2.69 -14.07
N ASP A 266 6.94 2.02 -14.74
CA ASP A 266 5.87 1.28 -14.09
C ASP A 266 6.18 -0.22 -14.04
N GLY A 267 6.00 -0.82 -12.84
CA GLY A 267 6.07 -2.26 -12.62
C GLY A 267 7.48 -2.84 -12.54
N LEU A 268 8.37 -2.32 -11.69
CA LEU A 268 9.72 -2.92 -11.54
C LEU A 268 9.69 -4.33 -10.92
N ASP A 269 8.67 -4.65 -10.10
CA ASP A 269 8.41 -6.02 -9.60
C ASP A 269 7.88 -6.97 -10.66
N GLU A 270 7.36 -6.42 -11.75
CA GLU A 270 6.85 -7.14 -12.89
C GLU A 270 8.02 -7.48 -13.80
N THR A 271 9.04 -8.19 -13.30
CA THR A 271 10.14 -8.68 -14.14
C THR A 271 10.45 -10.11 -13.71
N LEU A 272 10.73 -10.98 -14.69
CA LEU A 272 11.21 -12.31 -14.37
C LEU A 272 12.56 -12.20 -13.69
N ASN A 273 12.82 -13.08 -12.72
CA ASN A 273 14.09 -13.12 -12.01
C ASN A 273 15.30 -13.21 -12.96
N SER A 274 15.14 -13.81 -14.14
CA SER A 274 16.18 -13.92 -15.17
C SER A 274 16.51 -12.61 -15.88
N GLU A 275 15.52 -11.75 -16.14
CA GLU A 275 15.70 -10.46 -16.85
C GLU A 275 15.92 -9.29 -15.89
N ARG A 276 15.55 -9.46 -14.62
CA ARG A 276 15.62 -8.41 -13.61
C ARG A 276 17.01 -7.79 -13.48
N ALA A 277 18.05 -8.62 -13.37
CA ALA A 277 19.43 -8.14 -13.24
C ALA A 277 19.89 -7.30 -14.44
N ARG A 278 19.43 -7.65 -15.65
CA ARG A 278 19.73 -6.90 -16.86
C ARG A 278 19.03 -5.54 -16.87
N ILE A 279 17.74 -5.50 -16.54
CA ILE A 279 16.96 -4.26 -16.48
C ILE A 279 17.49 -3.34 -15.40
N GLU A 280 17.81 -3.88 -14.22
CA GLU A 280 18.46 -3.14 -13.13
C GLU A 280 19.79 -2.53 -13.61
N SER A 281 20.64 -3.29 -14.30
CA SER A 281 21.91 -2.78 -14.86
C SER A 281 21.71 -1.67 -15.91
N MET A 282 20.68 -1.77 -16.75
CA MET A 282 20.34 -0.71 -17.71
C MET A 282 19.84 0.55 -17.00
N ILE A 283 19.00 0.41 -15.98
CA ILE A 283 18.52 1.53 -15.16
C ILE A 283 19.69 2.18 -14.42
N GLU A 284 20.62 1.39 -13.88
CA GLU A 284 21.84 1.91 -13.24
C GLU A 284 22.70 2.73 -14.19
N SER A 285 22.84 2.27 -15.44
CA SER A 285 23.56 3.01 -16.48
C SER A 285 22.86 4.33 -16.79
N LEU A 286 21.52 4.30 -16.93
CA LEU A 286 20.71 5.49 -17.18
C LEU A 286 20.78 6.50 -16.03
N LEU A 287 20.74 6.05 -14.77
CA LEU A 287 20.88 6.89 -13.58
C LEU A 287 22.26 7.54 -13.48
N ARG A 288 23.30 6.86 -13.99
CA ARG A 288 24.68 7.37 -14.01
C ARG A 288 24.90 8.38 -15.13
N ASP A 289 24.39 8.09 -16.32
CA ASP A 289 24.62 8.90 -17.52
C ASP A 289 23.75 10.17 -17.55
N TYR A 290 22.57 10.13 -16.91
CA TYR A 290 21.60 11.23 -16.90
C TYR A 290 21.15 11.63 -15.48
N ASP A 291 22.10 11.78 -14.57
CA ASP A 291 21.90 12.11 -13.15
C ASP A 291 21.07 13.39 -12.87
N LYS A 292 21.01 14.33 -13.82
CA LYS A 292 20.19 15.55 -13.75
C LYS A 292 18.70 15.33 -14.01
N CYS A 293 18.33 14.25 -14.68
CA CYS A 293 16.94 13.90 -14.95
C CYS A 293 16.22 13.47 -13.67
N ARG A 294 14.88 13.47 -13.72
CA ARG A 294 14.03 12.96 -12.63
C ARG A 294 13.62 11.52 -12.90
N TYR A 295 13.45 10.75 -11.83
CA TYR A 295 13.11 9.33 -11.92
C TYR A 295 11.98 8.97 -10.96
N ILE A 296 10.95 8.33 -11.49
CA ILE A 296 9.81 7.82 -10.74
C ILE A 296 9.66 6.34 -11.07
N PHE A 297 9.77 5.49 -10.06
CA PHE A 297 9.56 4.05 -10.19
C PHE A 297 8.29 3.62 -9.47
N SER A 298 7.64 2.56 -9.92
CA SER A 298 6.62 1.86 -9.13
C SER A 298 7.00 0.43 -8.82
N SER A 299 6.63 -0.06 -7.62
CA SER A 299 6.73 -1.48 -7.29
C SER A 299 5.79 -1.91 -6.15
N ARG A 300 5.77 -3.20 -5.82
CA ARG A 300 5.11 -3.76 -4.64
C ARG A 300 5.96 -3.62 -3.39
N LEU A 301 5.31 -3.55 -2.23
CA LEU A 301 5.94 -3.37 -0.92
C LEU A 301 6.88 -4.53 -0.51
N ALA A 302 6.68 -5.73 -1.07
CA ALA A 302 7.41 -6.95 -0.70
C ALA A 302 8.81 -7.05 -1.33
N ILE A 303 9.17 -6.15 -2.24
CA ILE A 303 10.42 -6.21 -2.99
C ILE A 303 11.25 -4.97 -2.66
N SER A 304 12.41 -5.18 -2.04
CA SER A 304 13.41 -4.13 -1.84
C SER A 304 14.37 -4.08 -3.04
N PHE A 305 14.80 -2.88 -3.38
CA PHE A 305 15.79 -2.63 -4.42
C PHE A 305 16.98 -1.86 -3.79
N PRO A 306 18.04 -2.58 -3.38
CA PRO A 306 19.13 -2.02 -2.58
C PRO A 306 19.86 -0.83 -3.24
N TYR A 307 19.91 -0.80 -4.58
CA TYR A 307 20.63 0.23 -5.36
C TYR A 307 19.95 1.61 -5.38
N PHE A 308 18.71 1.72 -4.91
CA PHE A 308 17.95 2.97 -4.88
C PHE A 308 18.04 3.71 -3.54
N GLY A 309 19.16 3.55 -2.80
CA GLY A 309 19.39 4.04 -1.43
C GLY A 309 19.29 5.56 -1.20
N GLY A 310 18.91 6.36 -2.20
CA GLY A 310 18.65 7.80 -2.09
C GLY A 310 17.29 8.25 -2.63
N PHE A 311 16.43 7.33 -3.05
CA PHE A 311 15.11 7.66 -3.57
C PHE A 311 14.12 7.91 -2.44
N GLN A 312 13.25 8.90 -2.62
CA GLN A 312 12.15 9.08 -1.69
C GLN A 312 11.11 7.99 -1.90
N LYS A 313 10.91 7.15 -0.88
CA LYS A 313 9.90 6.11 -0.89
C LYS A 313 8.56 6.69 -0.46
N VAL A 314 7.52 6.43 -1.25
CA VAL A 314 6.14 6.83 -0.96
C VAL A 314 5.20 5.66 -1.19
N ILE A 315 4.12 5.59 -0.41
CA ILE A 315 3.12 4.52 -0.51
C ILE A 315 1.76 5.13 -0.81
N LEU A 316 1.05 4.57 -1.78
CA LEU A 316 -0.33 4.96 -2.06
C LEU A 316 -1.23 4.58 -0.89
N ALA A 317 -1.87 5.57 -0.28
CA ALA A 317 -2.83 5.35 0.79
C ALA A 317 -4.16 4.81 0.22
N PRO A 318 -4.90 3.98 1.00
CA PRO A 318 -6.26 3.60 0.65
C PRO A 318 -7.18 4.82 0.42
N LEU A 319 -8.21 4.66 -0.42
CA LEU A 319 -9.15 5.74 -0.69
C LEU A 319 -9.88 6.18 0.59
N ARG A 320 -9.87 7.49 0.87
CA ARG A 320 -10.56 8.04 2.04
C ARG A 320 -12.08 8.01 1.84
N PRO A 321 -12.85 7.39 2.76
CA PRO A 321 -14.30 7.27 2.60
C PRO A 321 -15.05 8.59 2.46
N ARG A 322 -14.57 9.66 3.10
CA ARG A 322 -15.25 10.97 3.09
C ARG A 322 -14.84 11.89 1.94
N ARG A 323 -13.71 11.62 1.27
CA ARG A 323 -13.16 12.51 0.22
C ARG A 323 -13.09 11.81 -1.13
N HIS A 324 -12.38 10.69 -1.21
CA HIS A 324 -12.05 10.06 -2.49
C HIS A 324 -13.23 9.23 -3.04
N ILE A 325 -13.92 8.47 -2.18
CA ILE A 325 -15.05 7.62 -2.63
C ILE A 325 -16.19 8.46 -3.23
N PRO A 326 -16.68 9.54 -2.59
CA PRO A 326 -17.75 10.37 -3.15
C PRO A 326 -17.37 11.00 -4.49
N GLU A 327 -16.11 11.46 -4.61
CA GLU A 327 -15.61 12.06 -5.83
C GLU A 327 -15.55 11.04 -6.98
N PHE A 328 -15.14 9.80 -6.71
CA PHE A 328 -15.07 8.73 -7.70
C PHE A 328 -16.44 8.38 -8.24
N VAL A 329 -17.37 8.14 -7.32
CA VAL A 329 -18.74 7.75 -7.66
C VAL A 329 -19.39 8.85 -8.50
N ARG A 330 -19.25 10.12 -8.13
CA ARG A 330 -19.81 11.24 -8.91
C ARG A 330 -19.22 11.31 -10.32
N ARG A 331 -17.90 11.20 -10.46
CA ARG A 331 -17.22 11.22 -11.78
C ARG A 331 -17.65 10.06 -12.66
N TRP A 332 -17.72 8.85 -12.09
CA TRP A 332 -18.16 7.65 -12.80
C TRP A 332 -19.55 7.82 -13.42
N PHE A 333 -20.55 8.19 -12.60
CA PHE A 333 -21.93 8.31 -13.08
C PHE A 333 -22.16 9.51 -14.01
N ALA A 334 -21.41 10.60 -13.84
CA ALA A 334 -21.47 11.75 -14.74
C ALA A 334 -21.06 11.38 -16.17
N GLN A 335 -20.07 10.50 -16.34
CA GLN A 335 -19.58 10.08 -17.66
C GLN A 335 -20.47 9.06 -18.35
N SER A 336 -21.12 8.17 -17.60
CA SER A 336 -22.09 7.21 -18.16
C SER A 336 -23.36 7.88 -18.69
N GLY A 337 -23.44 9.23 -18.68
CA GLY A 337 -24.63 9.99 -19.04
C GLY A 337 -25.79 9.77 -18.07
N LYS A 338 -25.51 9.25 -16.87
CA LYS A 338 -26.51 8.88 -15.86
C LYS A 338 -26.74 10.01 -14.87
N GLN A 339 -27.93 10.01 -14.26
CA GLN A 339 -28.34 11.09 -13.39
C GLN A 339 -27.48 11.15 -12.11
N PRO A 340 -27.11 12.35 -11.63
CA PRO A 340 -26.40 12.55 -10.37
C PRO A 340 -27.13 11.93 -9.16
N GLU A 341 -28.43 11.65 -9.29
CA GLU A 341 -29.25 10.93 -8.32
C GLU A 341 -28.73 9.51 -8.04
N MET A 342 -28.28 8.76 -9.05
CA MET A 342 -27.71 7.42 -8.83
C MET A 342 -26.43 7.46 -8.01
N ALA A 343 -25.57 8.45 -8.28
CA ALA A 343 -24.34 8.66 -7.51
C ALA A 343 -24.65 8.95 -6.04
N ASN A 344 -25.62 9.84 -5.78
CA ASN A 344 -26.05 10.18 -4.42
C ASN A 344 -26.68 8.97 -3.71
N LEU A 345 -27.54 8.21 -4.38
CA LEU A 345 -28.16 7.00 -3.83
C LEU A 345 -27.12 5.93 -3.49
N MET A 346 -26.13 5.72 -4.37
CA MET A 346 -25.02 4.80 -4.12
C MET A 346 -24.25 5.19 -2.86
N LEU A 347 -23.93 6.48 -2.72
CA LEU A 347 -23.20 7.01 -1.57
C LEU A 347 -24.00 6.91 -0.27
N GLU A 348 -25.29 7.21 -0.31
CA GLU A 348 -26.20 7.03 0.83
C GLU A 348 -26.23 5.57 1.28
N LYS A 349 -26.41 4.63 0.34
CA LYS A 349 -26.40 3.20 0.63
C LYS A 349 -25.06 2.73 1.19
N LEU A 350 -23.94 3.16 0.61
CA LEU A 350 -22.60 2.86 1.15
C LEU A 350 -22.44 3.35 2.60
N GLN A 351 -23.08 4.47 2.98
CA GLN A 351 -23.05 5.02 4.34
C GLN A 351 -24.02 4.35 5.31
N SER A 352 -25.01 3.60 4.83
CA SER A 352 -25.94 2.85 5.68
C SER A 352 -25.26 1.69 6.42
N LYS A 353 -25.81 1.31 7.60
CA LYS A 353 -25.33 0.16 8.39
C LYS A 353 -25.49 -1.16 7.65
N ARG A 354 -26.52 -1.28 6.80
CA ARG A 354 -26.83 -2.48 6.02
C ARG A 354 -25.65 -2.94 5.15
N TYR A 355 -24.86 -1.99 4.62
CA TYR A 355 -23.77 -2.26 3.68
C TYR A 355 -22.39 -1.99 4.28
N GLN A 356 -22.25 -2.02 5.60
CA GLN A 356 -20.96 -1.80 6.28
C GLN A 356 -19.87 -2.76 5.78
N GLY A 357 -20.19 -4.05 5.60
CA GLY A 357 -19.24 -5.03 5.07
C GLY A 357 -18.77 -4.73 3.64
N ILE A 358 -19.57 -4.01 2.84
CA ILE A 358 -19.26 -3.65 1.45
C ILE A 358 -18.47 -2.35 1.38
N ARG A 359 -18.68 -1.44 2.34
CA ARG A 359 -17.96 -0.16 2.42
C ARG A 359 -16.45 -0.32 2.42
N GLU A 360 -15.93 -1.39 3.05
CA GLU A 360 -14.50 -1.65 3.04
C GLU A 360 -13.96 -1.97 1.63
N LEU A 361 -14.74 -2.64 0.77
CA LEU A 361 -14.36 -2.88 -0.61
C LEU A 361 -14.16 -1.57 -1.37
N ALA A 362 -15.01 -0.56 -1.09
CA ALA A 362 -14.97 0.75 -1.75
C ALA A 362 -13.67 1.54 -1.49
N ARG A 363 -12.84 1.12 -0.54
CA ARG A 363 -11.55 1.77 -0.24
C ARG A 363 -10.43 1.41 -1.22
N ARG A 364 -10.63 0.36 -2.03
CA ARG A 364 -9.72 -0.06 -3.10
C ARG A 364 -10.28 0.37 -4.46
N PRO A 365 -9.56 1.14 -5.28
CA PRO A 365 -10.07 1.67 -6.55
C PRO A 365 -10.68 0.62 -7.48
N VAL A 366 -10.02 -0.54 -7.63
CA VAL A 366 -10.51 -1.65 -8.48
C VAL A 366 -11.86 -2.19 -8.01
N LEU A 367 -12.06 -2.31 -6.70
CA LEU A 367 -13.29 -2.83 -6.12
C LEU A 367 -14.39 -1.75 -6.07
N LEU A 368 -14.02 -0.47 -5.90
CA LEU A 368 -14.95 0.64 -6.06
C LEU A 368 -15.52 0.68 -7.49
N LYS A 369 -14.68 0.47 -8.51
CA LYS A 369 -15.13 0.31 -9.90
C LYS A 369 -16.12 -0.85 -10.04
N LEU A 370 -15.83 -2.02 -9.45
CA LEU A 370 -16.74 -3.18 -9.45
C LEU A 370 -18.08 -2.83 -8.81
N LEU A 371 -18.06 -2.12 -7.68
CA LEU A 371 -19.27 -1.65 -6.99
C LEU A 371 -20.07 -0.68 -7.85
N CYS A 372 -19.40 0.26 -8.54
CA CYS A 372 -20.07 1.16 -9.49
C CYS A 372 -20.77 0.36 -10.60
N ILE A 373 -20.09 -0.62 -11.21
CA ILE A 373 -20.67 -1.49 -12.27
C ILE A 373 -21.89 -2.26 -11.75
N VAL A 374 -21.79 -2.87 -10.56
CA VAL A 374 -22.89 -3.63 -9.97
C VAL A 374 -24.09 -2.72 -9.71
N PHE A 375 -23.86 -1.57 -9.09
CA PHE A 375 -24.90 -0.60 -8.72
C PHE A 375 -25.56 0.05 -9.95
N GLU A 376 -24.76 0.34 -10.97
CA GLU A 376 -25.18 0.88 -12.27
C GLU A 376 -26.22 -0.02 -12.97
N ILE A 377 -26.11 -1.34 -12.78
CA ILE A 377 -26.98 -2.33 -13.42
C ILE A 377 -28.14 -2.75 -12.51
N GLU A 378 -27.91 -2.93 -11.20
CA GLU A 378 -28.92 -3.44 -10.25
C GLU A 378 -29.70 -2.34 -9.51
N GLY A 379 -29.20 -1.11 -9.43
CA GLY A 379 -29.78 -0.05 -8.60
C GLY A 379 -29.65 -0.27 -7.08
N ASP A 380 -29.00 -1.35 -6.67
CA ASP A 380 -28.68 -1.66 -5.28
C ASP A 380 -27.36 -2.42 -5.17
N PHE A 381 -26.84 -2.55 -3.94
CA PHE A 381 -25.79 -3.49 -3.65
C PHE A 381 -26.38 -4.83 -3.22
N PRO A 382 -25.75 -5.96 -3.60
CA PRO A 382 -25.93 -7.20 -2.88
C PRO A 382 -25.68 -7.01 -1.38
N THR A 383 -26.22 -7.85 -0.50
CA THR A 383 -26.04 -7.69 0.96
C THR A 383 -24.71 -8.21 1.47
N ARG A 384 -24.01 -9.05 0.70
CA ARG A 384 -22.73 -9.69 1.07
C ARG A 384 -21.64 -9.40 0.05
N ARG A 385 -20.37 -9.47 0.48
CA ARG A 385 -19.22 -9.20 -0.40
C ARG A 385 -19.07 -10.28 -1.45
N GLY A 386 -19.21 -11.55 -1.07
CA GLY A 386 -19.20 -12.68 -2.02
C GLY A 386 -20.17 -12.45 -3.19
N ALA A 387 -21.39 -12.02 -2.89
CA ALA A 387 -22.41 -11.72 -3.90
C ALA A 387 -22.06 -10.50 -4.78
N VAL A 388 -21.33 -9.50 -4.27
CA VAL A 388 -20.79 -8.41 -5.09
C VAL A 388 -19.81 -8.95 -6.13
N PHE A 389 -18.93 -9.89 -5.75
CA PHE A 389 -18.01 -10.52 -6.68
C PHE A 389 -18.75 -11.36 -7.72
N GLU A 390 -19.68 -12.23 -7.32
CA GLU A 390 -20.47 -13.04 -8.25
C GLU A 390 -21.26 -12.18 -9.25
N SER A 391 -21.96 -11.17 -8.74
CA SER A 391 -22.73 -10.22 -9.55
C SER A 391 -21.83 -9.39 -10.46
N GLY A 392 -20.74 -8.84 -9.91
CA GLY A 392 -19.80 -7.99 -10.65
C GLY A 392 -19.05 -8.76 -11.74
N ILE A 393 -18.57 -9.95 -11.44
CA ILE A 393 -17.87 -10.82 -12.40
C ILE A 393 -18.81 -11.24 -13.53
N SER A 394 -20.03 -11.67 -13.23
CA SER A 394 -20.99 -12.05 -14.29
C SER A 394 -21.32 -10.88 -15.23
N LYS A 395 -21.28 -9.64 -14.73
CA LYS A 395 -21.48 -8.42 -15.54
C LYS A 395 -20.25 -8.01 -16.33
N LEU A 396 -19.05 -8.26 -15.82
CA LEU A 396 -17.80 -8.08 -16.60
C LEU A 396 -17.78 -9.03 -17.81
N THR A 397 -18.32 -10.24 -17.67
CA THR A 397 -18.36 -11.25 -18.75
C THR A 397 -19.38 -10.94 -19.85
N ARG A 398 -20.39 -10.09 -19.61
CA ARG A 398 -21.46 -9.83 -20.61
C ARG A 398 -21.05 -8.98 -21.80
N THR A 399 -19.89 -8.34 -21.80
CA THR A 399 -19.45 -7.46 -22.89
C THR A 399 -18.89 -8.24 -24.11
N THR A 400 -18.94 -9.57 -24.10
CA THR A 400 -18.14 -10.43 -25.01
C THR A 400 -18.96 -11.36 -25.88
N ALA A 401 -20.08 -10.89 -26.41
CA ALA A 401 -20.87 -11.68 -27.36
C ALA A 401 -20.07 -12.09 -28.63
N ASP A 402 -18.90 -11.49 -28.88
CA ASP A 402 -18.16 -11.61 -30.15
C ASP A 402 -16.93 -12.54 -30.11
N LEU A 403 -16.67 -13.26 -29.01
CA LEU A 403 -15.61 -14.29 -28.99
C LEU A 403 -16.11 -15.58 -29.64
N GLU A 404 -16.36 -15.54 -30.94
CA GLU A 404 -16.51 -16.72 -31.79
C GLU A 404 -15.14 -17.39 -31.96
N THR A 405 -14.63 -18.04 -30.92
CA THR A 405 -13.62 -19.09 -31.12
C THR A 405 -14.32 -20.28 -31.77
N HIS A 406 -14.50 -20.22 -33.10
CA HIS A 406 -14.94 -21.35 -33.92
C HIS A 406 -13.85 -22.43 -33.93
N ILE A 407 -13.71 -23.16 -32.82
CA ILE A 407 -12.91 -24.38 -32.74
C ILE A 407 -13.90 -25.55 -32.77
N PRO A 408 -13.97 -26.34 -33.85
CA PRO A 408 -15.03 -27.34 -34.09
C PRO A 408 -15.18 -28.45 -33.02
N SER A 409 -14.23 -28.56 -32.09
CA SER A 409 -14.12 -29.65 -31.11
C SER A 409 -14.26 -29.21 -29.65
N ILE A 410 -14.46 -27.91 -29.38
CA ILE A 410 -14.56 -27.37 -28.02
C ILE A 410 -15.92 -26.69 -27.86
N PRO A 411 -16.70 -27.01 -26.81
CA PRO A 411 -17.96 -26.32 -26.56
C PRO A 411 -17.72 -24.82 -26.36
N LYS A 412 -18.68 -24.00 -26.77
CA LYS A 412 -18.63 -22.54 -26.60
C LYS A 412 -18.29 -22.22 -25.14
N LEU A 413 -17.30 -21.36 -24.90
CA LEU A 413 -16.90 -20.91 -23.56
C LEU A 413 -18.05 -20.11 -22.92
N GLN A 414 -18.87 -20.82 -22.15
CA GLN A 414 -19.92 -20.25 -21.31
C GLN A 414 -19.32 -19.68 -20.02
N ASP A 415 -20.00 -18.71 -19.40
CA ASP A 415 -19.56 -18.04 -18.17
C ASP A 415 -19.17 -19.01 -17.04
N HIS A 416 -19.92 -20.10 -16.89
CA HIS A 416 -19.69 -21.11 -15.85
C HIS A 416 -18.38 -21.91 -16.05
N HIS A 417 -17.93 -22.09 -17.30
CA HIS A 417 -16.64 -22.71 -17.61
C HIS A 417 -15.50 -21.78 -17.21
N ILE A 418 -15.58 -20.51 -17.61
CA ILE A 418 -14.60 -19.47 -17.24
C ILE A 418 -14.50 -19.36 -15.72
N TYR A 419 -15.63 -19.25 -15.04
CA TYR A 419 -15.68 -19.18 -13.57
C TYR A 419 -14.99 -20.38 -12.91
N SER A 420 -15.25 -21.60 -13.41
CA SER A 420 -14.67 -22.83 -12.87
C SER A 420 -13.16 -22.92 -13.09
N ILE A 421 -12.69 -22.49 -14.27
CA ILE A 421 -11.26 -22.41 -14.59
C ILE A 421 -10.56 -21.42 -13.67
N LEU A 422 -11.12 -20.20 -13.53
CA LEU A 422 -10.56 -19.17 -12.65
C LEU A 422 -10.49 -19.64 -11.19
N CYS A 423 -11.51 -20.35 -10.70
CA CYS A 423 -11.50 -21.00 -9.38
C CYS A 423 -10.32 -21.98 -9.23
N ARG A 424 -10.13 -22.88 -10.20
CA ARG A 424 -9.06 -23.89 -10.16
C ARG A 424 -7.67 -23.27 -10.22
N VAL A 425 -7.46 -22.36 -11.17
CA VAL A 425 -6.21 -21.60 -11.33
C VAL A 425 -5.89 -20.87 -10.03
N SER A 426 -6.87 -20.15 -9.49
CA SER A 426 -6.69 -19.37 -8.27
C SER A 426 -6.31 -20.24 -7.07
N SER A 427 -7.11 -21.27 -6.79
CA SER A 427 -6.87 -22.19 -5.67
C SER A 427 -5.49 -22.86 -5.77
N TYR A 428 -5.14 -23.40 -6.94
CA TYR A 428 -3.87 -24.06 -7.17
C TYR A 428 -2.69 -23.14 -6.83
N PHE A 429 -2.68 -21.91 -7.37
CA PHE A 429 -1.57 -21.01 -7.13
C PHE A 429 -1.61 -20.35 -5.76
N PHE A 430 -2.79 -20.08 -5.20
CA PHE A 430 -2.88 -19.44 -3.89
C PHE A 430 -2.37 -20.35 -2.77
N ILE A 431 -2.65 -21.66 -2.85
CA ILE A 431 -2.20 -22.68 -1.91
C ILE A 431 -0.71 -22.97 -2.10
N ASN A 432 -0.28 -23.20 -3.35
CA ASN A 432 1.09 -23.69 -3.62
C ASN A 432 2.13 -22.57 -3.67
N LEU A 433 1.76 -21.34 -4.05
CA LEU A 433 2.66 -20.21 -4.19
C LEU A 433 2.42 -19.16 -3.10
N LYS A 434 3.13 -19.33 -1.97
CA LYS A 434 3.01 -18.51 -0.75
C LYS A 434 2.95 -17.00 -0.96
N THR A 435 3.77 -16.44 -1.85
CA THR A 435 3.82 -14.99 -2.11
C THR A 435 3.85 -14.63 -3.59
N GLN A 436 3.96 -15.63 -4.47
CA GLN A 436 4.03 -15.38 -5.90
C GLN A 436 2.61 -15.16 -6.45
N ILE A 437 2.55 -14.19 -7.33
CA ILE A 437 1.36 -13.66 -7.99
C ILE A 437 1.44 -13.83 -9.52
N LEU A 438 2.61 -14.27 -9.99
CA LEU A 438 2.87 -14.69 -11.36
C LEU A 438 2.79 -16.21 -11.41
N PHE A 439 2.10 -16.70 -12.41
CA PHE A 439 1.81 -18.11 -12.66
C PHE A 439 2.46 -18.47 -13.98
N ALA A 440 3.14 -19.62 -14.09
CA ALA A 440 3.65 -20.02 -15.40
C ALA A 440 2.46 -20.30 -16.34
N THR A 441 2.47 -19.73 -17.54
CA THR A 441 1.41 -19.86 -18.55
C THR A 441 1.16 -21.34 -18.86
N ARG A 442 2.22 -22.14 -18.99
CA ARG A 442 2.12 -23.60 -19.17
C ARG A 442 1.32 -24.31 -18.06
N ASP A 443 1.42 -23.85 -16.82
CA ASP A 443 0.71 -24.44 -15.70
C ASP A 443 -0.76 -24.03 -15.71
N VAL A 444 -1.06 -22.79 -16.10
CA VAL A 444 -2.43 -22.31 -16.34
C VAL A 444 -3.07 -23.09 -17.49
N GLU A 445 -2.37 -23.27 -18.61
CA GLU A 445 -2.83 -24.05 -19.75
C GLU A 445 -3.10 -25.51 -19.38
N ARG A 446 -2.22 -26.12 -18.58
CA ARG A 446 -2.44 -27.46 -18.04
C ARG A 446 -3.71 -27.53 -17.19
N ILE A 447 -3.96 -26.55 -16.31
CA ILE A 447 -5.19 -26.50 -15.51
C ILE A 447 -6.43 -26.37 -16.41
N ILE A 448 -6.36 -25.59 -17.49
CA ILE A 448 -7.42 -25.48 -18.48
C ILE A 448 -7.66 -26.81 -19.19
N GLN A 449 -6.60 -27.47 -19.66
CA GLN A 449 -6.66 -28.77 -20.32
C GLN A 449 -7.27 -29.83 -19.40
N ASP A 450 -6.85 -29.87 -18.14
CA ASP A 450 -7.35 -30.78 -17.12
C ASP A 450 -8.85 -30.53 -16.85
N TYR A 451 -9.27 -29.28 -16.78
CA TYR A 451 -10.70 -28.92 -16.65
C TYR A 451 -11.55 -29.45 -17.80
N PHE A 452 -11.14 -29.21 -19.06
CA PHE A 452 -11.90 -29.68 -20.22
C PHE A 452 -11.88 -31.20 -20.35
N SER A 453 -10.78 -31.84 -19.95
CA SER A 453 -10.68 -33.30 -19.94
C SER A 453 -11.63 -33.94 -18.94
N GLU A 454 -11.71 -33.39 -17.72
CA GLU A 454 -12.60 -33.90 -16.68
C GLU A 454 -14.08 -33.62 -16.95
N VAL A 455 -14.42 -32.43 -17.45
CA VAL A 455 -15.82 -32.00 -17.61
C VAL A 455 -16.43 -32.45 -18.94
N HIS A 456 -15.63 -32.52 -20.01
CA HIS A 456 -16.12 -32.81 -21.36
C HIS A 456 -15.56 -34.10 -21.97
N GLY A 457 -14.66 -34.81 -21.27
CA GLY A 457 -14.04 -36.05 -21.77
C GLY A 457 -13.11 -35.83 -22.97
N ILE A 458 -12.65 -34.59 -23.19
CA ILE A 458 -11.75 -34.24 -24.30
C ILE A 458 -10.32 -34.67 -23.91
N ASN A 459 -9.56 -35.23 -24.85
CA ASN A 459 -8.14 -35.51 -24.60
C ASN A 459 -7.39 -34.20 -24.29
N ARG A 460 -6.57 -34.19 -23.22
CA ARG A 460 -5.80 -33.01 -22.78
C ARG A 460 -5.00 -32.38 -23.92
N ASP A 461 -4.33 -33.19 -24.74
CA ASP A 461 -3.51 -32.73 -25.87
C ASP A 461 -4.34 -32.11 -27.01
N GLY A 462 -5.64 -32.41 -27.06
CA GLY A 462 -6.58 -31.83 -28.02
C GLY A 462 -7.17 -30.49 -27.58
N VAL A 463 -6.89 -30.05 -26.34
CA VAL A 463 -7.40 -28.78 -25.81
C VAL A 463 -6.36 -27.67 -26.02
N PRO A 464 -6.65 -26.65 -26.85
CA PRO A 464 -5.79 -25.49 -27.09
C PRO A 464 -5.87 -24.52 -25.91
N GLY A 465 -5.19 -24.86 -24.82
CA GLY A 465 -5.16 -24.08 -23.57
C GLY A 465 -4.77 -22.61 -23.81
N ASP A 466 -3.80 -22.37 -24.67
CA ASP A 466 -3.34 -21.04 -25.09
C ASP A 466 -4.48 -20.19 -25.70
N THR A 467 -5.26 -20.75 -26.64
CA THR A 467 -6.38 -20.03 -27.26
C THR A 467 -7.51 -19.78 -26.28
N ILE A 468 -7.81 -20.73 -25.39
CA ILE A 468 -8.82 -20.57 -24.34
C ILE A 468 -8.40 -19.48 -23.35
N LEU A 469 -7.13 -19.48 -22.93
CA LEU A 469 -6.58 -18.46 -22.06
C LEU A 469 -6.67 -17.07 -22.70
N ARG A 470 -6.36 -16.94 -24.00
CA ARG A 470 -6.58 -15.67 -24.73
C ARG A 470 -8.05 -15.26 -24.75
N GLY A 471 -8.96 -16.23 -24.89
CA GLY A 471 -10.41 -15.97 -24.80
C GLY A 471 -10.84 -15.48 -23.43
N ILE A 472 -10.36 -16.11 -22.35
CA ILE A 472 -10.63 -15.66 -20.96
C ILE A 472 -10.09 -14.24 -20.75
N GLU A 473 -8.85 -14.02 -21.15
CA GLU A 473 -8.15 -12.74 -21.10
C GLU A 473 -8.99 -11.66 -21.80
N GLN A 474 -9.30 -11.84 -23.09
CA GLN A 474 -10.14 -10.92 -23.87
C GLN A 474 -11.56 -10.74 -23.32
N SER A 475 -12.09 -11.73 -22.60
CA SER A 475 -13.47 -11.70 -22.14
C SER A 475 -13.71 -10.74 -20.96
N ASN A 476 -12.99 -10.91 -19.87
CA ASN A 476 -13.26 -10.18 -18.63
C ASN A 476 -12.01 -9.57 -18.00
N GLY A 477 -10.82 -9.89 -18.52
CA GLY A 477 -9.55 -9.43 -17.98
C GLY A 477 -9.28 -9.76 -16.52
N LEU A 478 -9.88 -10.82 -15.99
CA LEU A 478 -9.63 -11.27 -14.63
C LEU A 478 -8.32 -12.03 -14.52
N LEU A 479 -7.96 -12.80 -15.55
CA LEU A 479 -6.67 -13.49 -15.69
C LEU A 479 -5.98 -12.97 -16.95
N VAL A 480 -4.79 -12.40 -16.78
CA VAL A 480 -4.09 -11.64 -17.82
C VAL A 480 -2.73 -12.29 -18.06
N ARG A 481 -2.28 -12.35 -19.31
CA ARG A 481 -0.90 -12.73 -19.60
C ARG A 481 0.02 -11.62 -19.14
N TRP A 482 1.07 -12.00 -18.47
CA TRP A 482 2.13 -11.12 -18.02
C TRP A 482 3.29 -11.11 -19.03
N SER A 483 3.67 -12.29 -19.52
CA SER A 483 4.58 -12.50 -20.66
C SER A 483 4.14 -13.73 -21.44
N GLN A 484 4.91 -14.19 -22.45
CA GLN A 484 4.63 -15.48 -23.10
C GLN A 484 4.59 -16.62 -22.08
N ASP A 485 5.49 -16.59 -21.10
CA ASP A 485 5.68 -17.68 -20.15
C ASP A 485 4.92 -17.53 -18.83
N PHE A 486 4.32 -16.37 -18.56
CA PHE A 486 3.63 -16.12 -17.29
C PHE A 486 2.29 -15.37 -17.41
N CYS A 487 1.40 -15.62 -16.45
CA CYS A 487 0.08 -15.03 -16.27
C CYS A 487 -0.13 -14.53 -14.84
N ALA A 488 -1.11 -13.67 -14.61
CA ALA A 488 -1.50 -13.22 -13.27
C ALA A 488 -2.99 -12.86 -13.21
N PHE A 489 -3.59 -12.90 -12.03
CA PHE A 489 -4.87 -12.24 -11.83
C PHE A 489 -4.69 -10.72 -11.91
N SER A 490 -5.63 -10.02 -12.54
CA SER A 490 -5.62 -8.54 -12.62
C SER A 490 -5.68 -7.88 -11.23
N HIS A 491 -6.17 -8.61 -10.23
CA HIS A 491 -6.13 -8.18 -8.84
C HIS A 491 -6.05 -9.36 -7.87
N LEU A 492 -5.27 -9.22 -6.79
CA LEU A 492 -5.15 -10.24 -5.74
C LEU A 492 -6.52 -10.58 -5.12
N THR A 493 -7.38 -9.58 -4.91
CA THR A 493 -8.73 -9.83 -4.37
C THR A 493 -9.59 -10.72 -5.27
N TYR A 494 -9.41 -10.70 -6.60
CA TYR A 494 -10.08 -11.66 -7.47
C TYR A 494 -9.53 -13.07 -7.26
N GLN A 495 -8.20 -13.21 -7.14
CA GLN A 495 -7.59 -14.47 -6.77
C GLN A 495 -8.17 -14.98 -5.43
N GLU A 496 -8.17 -14.17 -4.38
CA GLU A 496 -8.71 -14.54 -3.07
C GLU A 496 -10.19 -14.97 -3.15
N PHE A 497 -11.00 -14.26 -3.92
CA PHE A 497 -12.40 -14.62 -4.16
C PHE A 497 -12.53 -15.97 -4.87
N PHE A 498 -11.82 -16.17 -5.97
CA PHE A 498 -11.85 -17.43 -6.70
C PHE A 498 -11.26 -18.60 -5.89
N THR A 499 -10.32 -18.34 -4.99
CA THR A 499 -9.80 -19.35 -4.04
C THR A 499 -10.90 -19.75 -3.06
N ALA A 500 -11.55 -18.78 -2.41
CA ALA A 500 -12.66 -19.05 -1.50
C ALA A 500 -13.81 -19.80 -2.21
N ALA A 501 -14.21 -19.34 -3.38
CA ALA A 501 -15.24 -19.98 -4.19
C ALA A 501 -14.88 -21.42 -4.59
N HIS A 502 -13.60 -21.68 -4.90
CA HIS A 502 -13.13 -23.03 -5.18
C HIS A 502 -13.24 -23.95 -3.96
N LEU A 503 -12.74 -23.50 -2.80
CA LEU A 503 -12.78 -24.29 -1.56
C LEU A 503 -14.22 -24.64 -1.16
N VAL A 504 -15.15 -23.71 -1.32
CA VAL A 504 -16.58 -23.97 -1.07
C VAL A 504 -17.13 -24.96 -2.09
N LYS A 505 -16.85 -24.77 -3.38
CA LYS A 505 -17.34 -25.64 -4.46
C LYS A 505 -16.84 -27.09 -4.34
N THR A 506 -15.63 -27.31 -3.84
CA THR A 506 -15.04 -28.65 -3.64
C THR A 506 -15.25 -29.20 -2.24
N SER A 507 -16.03 -28.53 -1.39
CA SER A 507 -16.22 -28.88 0.03
C SER A 507 -14.91 -28.96 0.84
N ALA A 508 -13.84 -28.28 0.39
CA ALA A 508 -12.53 -28.21 1.03
C ALA A 508 -12.38 -26.93 1.89
N TYR A 509 -13.49 -26.33 2.30
CA TYR A 509 -13.53 -25.06 3.03
C TYR A 509 -12.88 -25.13 4.41
N THR A 510 -12.71 -26.32 5.00
CA THR A 510 -12.00 -26.52 6.27
C THR A 510 -10.48 -26.35 6.15
N ASN A 511 -9.91 -26.37 4.94
CA ASN A 511 -8.48 -26.14 4.72
C ASN A 511 -8.01 -24.77 5.27
N VAL A 512 -8.93 -23.80 5.41
CA VAL A 512 -8.61 -22.50 6.01
C VAL A 512 -8.18 -22.60 7.47
N TYR A 513 -8.52 -23.69 8.17
CA TYR A 513 -8.16 -23.92 9.58
C TYR A 513 -6.65 -24.04 9.78
N GLU A 514 -5.93 -24.57 8.79
CA GLU A 514 -4.46 -24.69 8.81
C GLU A 514 -3.78 -23.32 8.70
N HIS A 515 -4.52 -22.29 8.28
CA HIS A 515 -3.99 -20.98 7.92
C HIS A 515 -4.58 -19.84 8.74
N LEU A 516 -5.24 -20.12 9.87
CA LEU A 516 -5.90 -19.09 10.69
C LEU A 516 -4.95 -18.01 11.22
N HIS A 517 -3.69 -18.38 11.46
CA HIS A 517 -2.63 -17.46 11.89
C HIS A 517 -1.94 -16.71 10.76
N ASP A 518 -2.23 -17.07 9.50
CA ASP A 518 -1.67 -16.40 8.33
C ASP A 518 -2.60 -15.27 7.87
N SER A 519 -2.14 -14.03 8.02
CA SER A 519 -2.91 -12.83 7.63
C SER A 519 -3.27 -12.80 6.14
N ARG A 520 -2.50 -13.49 5.27
CA ARG A 520 -2.83 -13.66 3.85
C ARG A 520 -4.17 -14.37 3.66
N TRP A 521 -4.49 -15.30 4.56
CA TRP A 521 -5.69 -16.13 4.46
C TRP A 521 -6.92 -15.49 5.07
N HIS A 522 -6.80 -14.49 5.94
CA HIS A 522 -7.93 -13.89 6.66
C HIS A 522 -9.07 -13.44 5.75
N PHE A 523 -8.75 -12.87 4.59
CA PHE A 523 -9.77 -12.45 3.63
C PHE A 523 -10.42 -13.63 2.91
N VAL A 524 -9.65 -14.67 2.56
CA VAL A 524 -10.17 -15.93 2.01
C VAL A 524 -11.08 -16.60 3.04
N THR A 525 -10.66 -16.72 4.31
CA THR A 525 -11.45 -17.26 5.41
C THR A 525 -12.76 -16.48 5.61
N GLY A 526 -12.70 -15.15 5.55
CA GLY A 526 -13.89 -14.29 5.60
C GLY A 526 -14.85 -14.51 4.44
N LEU A 527 -14.33 -14.71 3.22
CA LEU A 527 -15.15 -15.02 2.05
C LEU A 527 -15.71 -16.45 2.08
N VAL A 528 -14.95 -17.44 2.54
CA VAL A 528 -15.43 -18.80 2.76
C VAL A 528 -16.61 -18.78 3.72
N ALA A 529 -16.50 -18.10 4.86
CA ALA A 529 -17.60 -17.94 5.81
C ALA A 529 -18.86 -17.27 5.23
N GLU A 530 -18.71 -16.43 4.19
CA GLU A 530 -19.82 -15.79 3.47
C GLU A 530 -20.42 -16.65 2.35
N LEU A 531 -19.64 -17.57 1.79
CA LEU A 531 -20.00 -18.33 0.59
C LEU A 531 -20.46 -19.76 0.91
N ILE A 532 -20.10 -20.31 2.08
CA ILE A 532 -20.54 -21.66 2.47
C ILE A 532 -22.08 -21.75 2.54
N PRO A 533 -22.66 -22.89 2.14
CA PRO A 533 -24.08 -23.14 2.30
C PRO A 533 -24.54 -23.03 3.76
N GLN A 534 -25.81 -22.68 3.97
CA GLN A 534 -26.36 -22.48 5.30
C GLN A 534 -26.30 -23.77 6.13
N GLU A 535 -26.48 -24.92 5.49
CA GLU A 535 -26.54 -26.26 6.09
C GLU A 535 -25.23 -26.67 6.76
N VAL A 536 -24.09 -26.20 6.26
CA VAL A 536 -22.76 -26.51 6.80
C VAL A 536 -22.19 -25.37 7.65
N SER A 537 -22.86 -24.22 7.68
CA SER A 537 -22.36 -23.01 8.33
C SER A 537 -22.10 -23.24 9.81
N TRP A 538 -23.00 -23.90 10.55
CA TRP A 538 -22.80 -24.14 11.98
C TRP A 538 -21.59 -25.04 12.25
N ASN A 539 -21.51 -26.18 11.57
CA ASN A 539 -20.40 -27.13 11.72
C ASN A 539 -19.05 -26.49 11.35
N PHE A 540 -19.02 -25.61 10.35
CA PHE A 540 -17.82 -24.82 10.03
C PHE A 540 -17.38 -23.96 11.22
N PHE A 541 -18.28 -23.20 11.84
CA PHE A 541 -17.91 -22.36 12.98
C PHE A 541 -17.55 -23.17 14.24
N LEU A 542 -18.13 -24.35 14.43
CA LEU A 542 -17.72 -25.28 15.49
C LEU A 542 -16.29 -25.77 15.28
N GLY A 543 -15.96 -26.24 14.07
CA GLY A 543 -14.61 -26.69 13.72
C GLY A 543 -13.58 -25.57 13.80
N PHE A 544 -13.94 -24.36 13.34
CA PHE A 544 -13.12 -23.16 13.49
C PHE A 544 -12.83 -22.90 14.98
N LYS A 545 -13.86 -22.81 15.82
CA LYS A 545 -13.69 -22.59 17.26
C LYS A 545 -12.83 -23.68 17.92
N GLN A 546 -13.09 -24.95 17.64
CA GLN A 546 -12.31 -26.06 18.20
C GLN A 546 -10.84 -26.02 17.80
N THR A 547 -10.57 -25.65 16.55
CA THR A 547 -9.19 -25.46 16.07
C THR A 547 -8.48 -24.39 16.90
N ILE A 548 -9.13 -23.27 17.15
CA ILE A 548 -8.56 -22.19 17.98
C ILE A 548 -8.35 -22.65 19.42
N ASP A 549 -9.38 -23.25 20.04
CA ASP A 549 -9.34 -23.66 21.44
C ASP A 549 -8.32 -24.77 21.71
N SER A 550 -8.14 -25.70 20.75
CA SER A 550 -7.17 -26.80 20.88
C SER A 550 -5.72 -26.32 21.00
N GLN A 551 -5.40 -25.13 20.48
CA GLN A 551 -4.07 -24.52 20.57
C GLN A 551 -3.72 -24.05 21.98
N ILE A 552 -4.74 -23.68 22.77
CA ILE A 552 -4.56 -23.25 24.17
C ILE A 552 -4.83 -24.40 25.13
N SER A 553 -5.70 -25.34 24.79
CA SER A 553 -6.24 -26.32 25.73
C SER A 553 -5.17 -27.20 26.38
N GLN A 554 -4.00 -27.38 25.76
CA GLN A 554 -2.92 -28.21 26.29
C GLN A 554 -2.08 -27.50 27.37
N ASP A 555 -1.99 -26.17 27.37
CA ASP A 555 -1.17 -25.43 28.35
C ASP A 555 -2.00 -25.07 29.60
N VAL A 556 -1.56 -25.57 30.75
CA VAL A 556 -2.24 -25.38 32.04
C VAL A 556 -2.35 -23.90 32.42
N LYS A 557 -1.27 -23.12 32.23
CA LYS A 557 -1.26 -21.70 32.63
C LYS A 557 -2.16 -20.86 31.73
N LEU A 558 -2.21 -21.18 30.43
CA LEU A 558 -3.10 -20.48 29.51
C LEU A 558 -4.57 -20.80 29.78
N ARG A 559 -4.86 -22.06 30.13
CA ARG A 559 -6.20 -22.48 30.58
C ARG A 559 -6.62 -21.74 31.85
N GLU A 560 -5.76 -21.71 32.87
CA GLU A 560 -5.99 -20.97 34.12
C GLU A 560 -6.24 -19.48 33.85
N PHE A 561 -5.50 -18.88 32.90
CA PHE A 561 -5.74 -17.51 32.48
C PHE A 561 -7.15 -17.30 31.91
N LEU A 562 -7.62 -18.17 31.00
CA LEU A 562 -8.97 -18.10 30.43
C LEU A 562 -10.08 -18.37 31.46
N GLU A 563 -9.86 -19.29 32.39
CA GLU A 563 -10.80 -19.56 33.48
C GLU A 563 -10.93 -18.35 34.41
N ASN A 564 -9.80 -17.74 34.78
CA ASN A 564 -9.80 -16.55 35.61
C ASN A 564 -10.41 -15.33 34.89
N LEU A 565 -10.15 -15.21 33.58
CA LEU A 565 -10.78 -14.24 32.69
C LEU A 565 -12.30 -14.38 32.74
N ASN A 566 -12.83 -15.60 32.57
CA ASN A 566 -14.25 -15.87 32.62
C ASN A 566 -14.87 -15.51 33.98
N ARG A 567 -14.27 -15.99 35.08
CA ARG A 567 -14.75 -15.72 36.44
C ARG A 567 -14.85 -14.22 36.71
N THR A 568 -13.83 -13.47 36.33
CA THR A 568 -13.79 -12.01 36.51
C THR A 568 -14.82 -11.31 35.65
N ALA A 569 -15.01 -11.77 34.41
CA ALA A 569 -16.03 -11.24 33.51
C ALA A 569 -17.45 -11.50 34.02
N THR A 570 -17.75 -12.70 34.52
CA THR A 570 -19.04 -13.03 35.12
C THR A 570 -19.33 -12.17 36.35
N PHE A 571 -18.35 -12.00 37.26
CA PHE A 571 -18.50 -11.13 38.42
C PHE A 571 -18.76 -9.67 38.03
N SER A 572 -18.00 -9.16 37.05
CA SER A 572 -18.15 -7.79 36.57
C SER A 572 -19.50 -7.59 35.87
N ALA A 573 -19.95 -8.55 35.06
CA ALA A 573 -21.25 -8.50 34.41
C ALA A 573 -22.40 -8.45 35.42
N TYR A 574 -22.32 -9.24 36.49
CA TYR A 574 -23.30 -9.22 37.59
C TYR A 574 -23.37 -7.84 38.26
N SER A 575 -22.22 -7.21 38.51
CA SER A 575 -22.16 -5.88 39.14
C SER A 575 -22.79 -4.75 38.30
N VAL A 576 -22.89 -4.94 36.99
CA VAL A 576 -23.48 -3.97 36.05
C VAL A 576 -25.01 -4.13 35.93
N ASN A 577 -25.59 -5.23 36.48
CA ASN A 577 -27.03 -5.52 36.50
C ASN A 577 -27.74 -5.25 35.15
N SER A 578 -27.24 -5.84 34.08
CA SER A 578 -27.70 -5.57 32.72
C SER A 578 -28.15 -6.85 32.01
N GLU A 579 -29.34 -6.80 31.39
CA GLU A 579 -29.92 -7.90 30.59
C GLU A 579 -29.37 -7.97 29.15
N ARG A 580 -28.25 -7.29 28.87
CA ARG A 580 -27.71 -7.19 27.50
C ARG A 580 -27.06 -8.50 27.05
N SER A 581 -27.40 -8.91 25.83
CA SER A 581 -26.76 -10.04 25.14
C SER A 581 -25.24 -9.84 25.05
N HIS A 582 -24.48 -10.93 25.19
CA HIS A 582 -23.01 -10.96 25.01
C HIS A 582 -22.17 -10.14 25.98
N LEU A 583 -22.77 -9.55 27.03
CA LEU A 583 -22.06 -8.69 27.99
C LEU A 583 -20.80 -9.35 28.57
N GLN A 584 -20.89 -10.63 28.92
CA GLN A 584 -19.74 -11.38 29.46
C GLN A 584 -18.63 -11.53 28.42
N THR A 585 -18.95 -11.81 27.16
CA THR A 585 -17.97 -11.89 26.06
C THR A 585 -17.23 -10.56 25.89
N TYR A 586 -17.94 -9.45 25.90
CA TYR A 586 -17.32 -8.12 25.79
C TYR A 586 -16.41 -7.80 26.97
N ILE A 587 -16.82 -8.16 28.18
CA ILE A 587 -15.98 -7.96 29.35
C ILE A 587 -14.75 -8.87 29.31
N ARG A 588 -14.87 -10.12 28.83
CA ARG A 588 -13.71 -10.99 28.58
C ARG A 588 -12.76 -10.36 27.57
N ALA A 589 -13.27 -9.88 26.44
CA ALA A 589 -12.47 -9.18 25.43
C ALA A 589 -11.75 -7.96 26.03
N TRP A 590 -12.44 -7.17 26.84
CA TRP A 590 -11.87 -6.02 27.54
C TRP A 590 -10.68 -6.42 28.43
N TYR A 591 -10.88 -7.39 29.34
CA TYR A 591 -9.82 -7.85 30.23
C TYR A 591 -8.64 -8.46 29.46
N PHE A 592 -8.91 -9.18 28.38
CA PHE A 592 -7.88 -9.80 27.55
C PHE A 592 -7.00 -8.73 26.88
N ALA A 593 -7.64 -7.73 26.25
CA ALA A 593 -6.97 -6.62 25.58
C ALA A 593 -6.06 -5.84 26.56
N TYR A 594 -6.57 -5.53 27.75
CA TYR A 594 -5.80 -4.88 28.81
C TYR A 594 -4.65 -5.76 29.32
N ALA A 595 -4.88 -7.05 29.59
CA ALA A 595 -3.85 -7.95 30.07
C ALA A 595 -2.64 -8.04 29.11
N LEU A 596 -2.87 -7.97 27.80
CA LEU A 596 -1.82 -8.05 26.78
C LEU A 596 -1.14 -6.73 26.43
N GLN A 597 -1.57 -5.60 27.00
CA GLN A 597 -1.25 -4.24 26.53
C GLN A 597 -1.72 -3.95 25.10
N ASP A 598 -2.63 -4.77 24.63
CA ASP A 598 -3.22 -4.68 23.32
C ASP A 598 -4.45 -3.78 23.37
N THR A 599 -4.24 -2.53 23.77
CA THR A 599 -5.36 -1.61 23.97
C THR A 599 -5.60 -0.69 22.80
N GLY A 600 -4.69 -0.49 21.84
CA GLY A 600 -4.80 0.40 20.66
C GLY A 600 -5.97 1.41 20.62
N GLN A 601 -6.12 2.26 21.64
CA GLN A 601 -7.20 3.26 21.87
C GLN A 601 -8.52 2.83 22.61
N VAL A 602 -8.64 1.61 23.14
CA VAL A 602 -9.64 1.18 24.14
C VAL A 602 -9.45 1.97 25.44
N THR A 603 -10.00 3.18 25.46
CA THR A 603 -10.05 4.04 26.65
C THR A 603 -11.28 3.76 27.51
N ASN A 604 -12.24 2.99 27.00
CA ASN A 604 -13.47 2.56 27.66
C ASN A 604 -14.07 1.35 26.91
N LEU A 605 -15.13 0.72 27.46
CA LEU A 605 -15.89 -0.30 26.74
C LEU A 605 -16.59 0.25 25.48
N GLY A 606 -16.77 1.56 25.40
CA GLY A 606 -17.32 2.23 24.23
C GLY A 606 -16.53 1.95 22.93
N ASN A 607 -15.22 1.79 22.99
CA ASN A 607 -14.38 1.58 21.81
C ASN A 607 -14.15 0.10 21.47
N LEU A 608 -14.70 -0.85 22.24
CA LEU A 608 -14.43 -2.28 22.04
C LEU A 608 -15.07 -2.88 20.78
N TYR A 609 -16.05 -2.23 20.14
CA TYR A 609 -16.56 -2.70 18.84
C TYR A 609 -15.52 -2.61 17.74
N THR A 610 -14.52 -1.74 17.86
CA THR A 610 -13.44 -1.70 16.87
C THR A 610 -12.53 -2.93 16.99
N TYR A 611 -12.63 -3.66 18.10
CA TYR A 611 -11.83 -4.85 18.42
C TYR A 611 -12.55 -6.16 18.14
N PHE A 612 -13.83 -6.27 18.47
CA PHE A 612 -14.65 -7.43 18.14
C PHE A 612 -15.90 -6.98 17.36
N ASP A 613 -16.01 -7.46 16.13
CA ASP A 613 -17.20 -7.28 15.31
C ASP A 613 -18.24 -8.28 15.83
N LEU A 614 -18.96 -7.91 16.89
CA LEU A 614 -20.01 -8.72 17.52
C LEU A 614 -21.38 -8.04 17.35
N PRO A 615 -22.48 -8.81 17.25
CA PRO A 615 -23.81 -8.26 17.06
C PRO A 615 -24.24 -7.35 18.22
N ASP A 616 -25.02 -6.31 17.90
CA ASP A 616 -25.72 -5.43 18.86
C ASP A 616 -24.83 -4.54 19.76
N PHE A 617 -23.54 -4.35 19.46
CA PHE A 617 -22.63 -3.56 20.31
C PHE A 617 -22.84 -2.05 20.30
N GLU A 618 -23.37 -1.44 19.23
CA GLU A 618 -23.56 0.02 19.20
C GLU A 618 -24.48 0.54 20.34
N PHE A 619 -25.25 -0.34 20.97
CA PHE A 619 -26.04 -0.03 22.17
C PHE A 619 -25.28 -0.27 23.49
N ALA A 620 -24.22 -1.09 23.47
CA ALA A 620 -23.41 -1.43 24.63
C ALA A 620 -22.54 -0.23 25.10
N THR A 621 -22.07 0.58 24.16
CA THR A 621 -21.06 1.62 24.36
C THR A 621 -21.52 2.82 25.19
N SER A 622 -22.81 3.16 25.16
CA SER A 622 -23.31 4.37 25.82
C SER A 622 -23.44 4.25 27.34
N MET A 623 -23.33 3.05 27.93
CA MET A 623 -23.77 2.82 29.32
C MET A 623 -22.95 1.82 30.17
N ILE A 624 -21.89 1.18 29.67
CA ILE A 624 -21.10 0.25 30.52
C ILE A 624 -19.93 1.01 31.20
N THR A 625 -20.27 1.90 32.12
CA THR A 625 -19.34 2.43 33.14
C THR A 625 -19.70 1.80 34.48
N GLY A 626 -19.36 0.53 34.64
CA GLY A 626 -19.42 -0.11 35.95
C GLY A 626 -18.25 0.37 36.81
N GLN A 627 -18.51 0.83 38.04
CA GLN A 627 -17.47 1.24 38.99
C GLN A 627 -16.35 0.19 39.13
N VAL A 628 -16.69 -1.11 39.00
CA VAL A 628 -15.75 -2.23 39.00
C VAL A 628 -14.76 -2.20 37.83
N LEU A 629 -15.25 -1.94 36.61
CA LEU A 629 -14.42 -1.89 35.40
C LEU A 629 -13.50 -0.67 35.42
N GLU A 630 -13.99 0.48 35.87
CA GLU A 630 -13.15 1.66 36.09
C GLU A 630 -12.06 1.39 37.14
N GLY A 631 -12.39 0.73 38.24
CA GLY A 631 -11.43 0.30 39.26
C GLY A 631 -10.33 -0.58 38.68
N HIS A 632 -10.70 -1.62 37.93
CA HIS A 632 -9.72 -2.52 37.29
C HIS A 632 -8.92 -1.84 36.18
N GLU A 633 -9.49 -0.87 35.47
CA GLU A 633 -8.77 -0.07 34.46
C GLU A 633 -7.62 0.70 35.12
N HIS A 634 -7.86 1.35 36.27
CA HIS A 634 -6.82 2.02 37.03
C HIS A 634 -5.72 1.03 37.47
N LEU A 635 -6.09 -0.22 37.76
CA LEU A 635 -5.15 -1.27 38.17
C LEU A 635 -4.24 -1.70 37.01
N TYR A 636 -4.80 -1.96 35.83
CA TYR A 636 -4.00 -2.22 34.63
C TYR A 636 -3.12 -1.02 34.26
N LYS A 637 -3.67 0.21 34.30
CA LYS A 637 -2.88 1.43 34.05
C LYS A 637 -1.71 1.56 35.02
N ALA A 638 -1.87 1.18 36.29
CA ALA A 638 -0.79 1.19 37.27
C ALA A 638 0.26 0.12 36.96
N TYR A 639 -0.17 -1.09 36.65
CA TYR A 639 0.69 -2.20 36.24
C TYR A 639 1.50 -1.86 34.97
N HIS A 640 0.85 -1.36 33.91
CA HIS A 640 1.53 -0.96 32.68
C HIS A 640 2.42 0.26 32.87
N CYS A 641 2.04 1.20 33.74
CA CYS A 641 2.92 2.31 34.09
C CYS A 641 4.26 1.81 34.62
N LEU A 642 4.28 0.70 35.39
CA LEU A 642 5.48 0.04 35.94
C LEU A 642 6.34 -0.68 34.91
N LEU A 643 5.77 -1.01 33.74
CA LEU A 643 6.46 -1.73 32.67
C LEU A 643 7.08 -0.80 31.61
N LYS A 644 6.74 0.51 31.60
CA LYS A 644 7.30 1.48 30.65
C LYS A 644 8.74 1.88 30.98
N LYS A 645 9.52 2.20 29.94
CA LYS A 645 10.91 2.70 30.07
C LYS A 645 10.96 4.08 30.75
N GLU A 646 10.02 4.98 30.44
CA GLU A 646 9.91 6.33 31.04
C GLU A 646 8.60 6.52 31.83
N PRO A 647 8.66 6.58 33.17
CA PRO A 647 7.48 6.67 34.02
C PRO A 647 7.16 8.09 34.50
N SER A 648 5.92 8.27 34.97
CA SER A 648 5.55 9.38 35.84
C SER A 648 5.18 8.83 37.21
N LEU A 649 6.07 8.97 38.21
CA LEU A 649 5.78 8.56 39.59
C LEU A 649 4.53 9.27 40.14
N LYS A 650 4.33 10.53 39.73
CA LYS A 650 3.10 11.30 40.01
C LYS A 650 1.85 10.59 39.48
N LYS A 651 1.90 10.04 38.27
CA LYS A 651 0.82 9.26 37.66
C LYS A 651 0.56 7.98 38.44
N LEU A 652 1.60 7.23 38.81
CA LEU A 652 1.47 6.00 39.60
C LEU A 652 0.80 6.26 40.97
N ILE A 653 1.25 7.28 41.69
CA ILE A 653 0.65 7.71 42.97
C ILE A 653 -0.82 8.11 42.77
N SER A 654 -1.13 8.86 41.71
CA SER A 654 -2.51 9.22 41.39
C SER A 654 -3.38 7.99 41.14
N LEU A 655 -2.87 6.96 40.46
CA LEU A 655 -3.60 5.73 40.19
C LEU A 655 -3.85 4.94 41.48
N PHE A 656 -2.86 4.81 42.36
CA PHE A 656 -3.04 4.15 43.66
C PHE A 656 -4.05 4.87 44.56
N LYS A 657 -4.09 6.21 44.54
CA LYS A 657 -5.13 6.97 45.25
C LYS A 657 -6.54 6.67 44.70
N LYS A 658 -6.69 6.61 43.38
CA LYS A 658 -7.98 6.26 42.75
C LYS A 658 -8.40 4.82 43.08
N LEU A 659 -7.47 3.87 43.07
CA LEU A 659 -7.70 2.49 43.48
C LEU A 659 -8.10 2.37 44.95
N LYS A 660 -7.47 3.16 45.83
CA LYS A 660 -7.83 3.23 47.25
C LYS A 660 -9.28 3.69 47.43
N ALA A 661 -9.70 4.72 46.70
CA ALA A 661 -11.09 5.20 46.73
C ALA A 661 -12.07 4.15 46.22
N PHE A 662 -11.73 3.46 45.13
CA PHE A 662 -12.51 2.36 44.57
C PHE A 662 -12.69 1.19 45.55
N LEU A 663 -11.63 0.80 46.27
CA LEU A 663 -11.64 -0.32 47.22
C LEU A 663 -12.06 0.07 48.64
N SER A 664 -12.67 1.24 48.84
CA SER A 664 -13.05 1.77 50.16
C SER A 664 -13.96 0.83 50.98
N SER A 665 -14.73 -0.02 50.32
CA SER A 665 -15.56 -1.07 50.95
C SER A 665 -14.78 -2.31 51.40
N ASN A 666 -13.48 -2.42 51.09
CA ASN A 666 -12.59 -3.51 51.48
C ASN A 666 -11.42 -2.97 52.33
N PRO A 667 -11.56 -2.98 53.68
CA PRO A 667 -10.57 -2.38 54.59
C PRO A 667 -9.17 -2.97 54.44
N GLN A 668 -9.06 -4.29 54.29
CA GLN A 668 -7.77 -4.99 54.15
C GLN A 668 -7.01 -4.54 52.90
N LYS A 669 -7.69 -4.44 51.76
CA LYS A 669 -7.06 -4.01 50.49
C LYS A 669 -6.73 -2.51 50.49
N THR A 670 -7.55 -1.71 51.17
CA THR A 670 -7.33 -0.27 51.35
C THR A 670 -6.09 0.01 52.19
N GLU A 671 -5.89 -0.76 53.27
CA GLU A 671 -4.71 -0.67 54.13
C GLU A 671 -3.42 -1.02 53.36
N VAL A 672 -3.45 -2.04 52.51
CA VAL A 672 -2.32 -2.39 51.63
C VAL A 672 -1.92 -1.22 50.72
N LEU A 673 -2.90 -0.57 50.07
CA LEU A 673 -2.63 0.57 49.19
C LEU A 673 -2.13 1.80 49.94
N GLU A 674 -2.59 2.01 51.18
CA GLU A 674 -2.09 3.06 52.06
C GLU A 674 -0.63 2.81 52.45
N GLY A 675 -0.30 1.57 52.84
CA GLY A 675 1.07 1.15 53.08
C GLY A 675 1.98 1.37 51.87
N TRP A 676 1.48 1.09 50.66
CA TRP A 676 2.23 1.33 49.42
C TRP A 676 2.48 2.83 49.17
N LEU A 677 1.48 3.68 49.38
CA LEU A 677 1.64 5.13 49.24
C LEU A 677 2.65 5.71 50.24
N VAL A 678 2.71 5.18 51.46
CA VAL A 678 3.72 5.54 52.47
C VAL A 678 5.10 5.04 52.06
N GLN A 679 5.19 3.79 51.61
CA GLN A 679 6.45 3.18 51.20
C GLN A 679 7.06 3.91 50.00
N ILE A 680 6.27 4.25 48.98
CA ILE A 680 6.74 5.01 47.81
C ILE A 680 7.27 6.39 48.21
N LYS A 681 6.59 7.09 49.13
CA LYS A 681 7.06 8.39 49.63
C LYS A 681 8.40 8.26 50.38
N LYS A 682 8.56 7.20 51.17
CA LYS A 682 9.81 6.94 51.89
C LYS A 682 10.95 6.63 50.91
N GLU A 683 10.74 5.71 49.98
CA GLU A 683 11.73 5.34 48.96
C GLU A 683 12.08 6.52 48.03
N GLN A 684 11.12 7.42 47.78
CA GLN A 684 11.36 8.66 47.03
C GLN A 684 12.25 9.65 47.80
N ALA A 685 12.13 9.70 49.13
CA ALA A 685 12.96 10.59 49.96
C ALA A 685 14.41 10.10 50.10
N GLU A 686 14.65 8.80 49.87
CA GLU A 686 15.97 8.15 49.97
C GLU A 686 16.80 8.22 48.68
N LEU A 687 16.25 8.74 47.57
CA LEU A 687 16.90 8.74 46.26
C LEU A 687 16.96 10.14 45.63
N THR A 688 18.05 10.39 44.90
CA THR A 688 18.36 11.69 44.27
C THR A 688 17.52 11.98 43.02
N THR A 689 17.14 10.93 42.27
CA THR A 689 16.35 11.08 41.04
C THR A 689 15.24 10.04 40.92
N ALA A 690 14.17 10.38 40.18
CA ALA A 690 13.08 9.45 39.90
C ALA A 690 13.53 8.27 39.01
N ASP A 691 14.57 8.47 38.20
CA ASP A 691 15.10 7.47 37.27
C ASP A 691 15.84 6.35 38.00
N GLU A 692 16.61 6.69 39.04
CA GLU A 692 17.31 5.71 39.89
C GLU A 692 16.32 4.79 40.61
N TRP A 693 15.23 5.35 41.17
CA TRP A 693 14.17 4.56 41.79
C TRP A 693 13.57 3.59 40.78
N TRP A 694 13.31 4.07 39.56
CA TRP A 694 12.70 3.26 38.52
C TRP A 694 13.59 2.09 38.09
N GLN A 695 14.86 2.33 37.80
CA GLN A 695 15.78 1.28 37.38
C GLN A 695 15.94 0.18 38.43
N GLN A 696 15.97 0.56 39.72
CA GLN A 696 16.23 -0.40 40.81
C GLN A 696 14.96 -1.09 41.32
N LYS A 697 13.81 -0.40 41.36
CA LYS A 697 12.63 -0.87 42.09
C LYS A 697 11.45 -1.27 41.20
N ARG A 698 11.43 -0.90 39.90
CA ARG A 698 10.24 -1.14 39.02
C ARG A 698 9.82 -2.60 38.95
N ASN A 699 10.76 -3.55 38.84
CA ASN A 699 10.44 -4.97 38.70
C ASN A 699 9.82 -5.52 39.99
N ALA A 700 10.31 -5.09 41.15
CA ALA A 700 9.76 -5.47 42.44
C ALA A 700 8.34 -4.91 42.63
N TRP A 701 8.11 -3.66 42.22
CA TRP A 701 6.77 -3.05 42.25
C TRP A 701 5.81 -3.67 41.25
N ALA A 702 6.25 -3.96 40.02
CA ALA A 702 5.44 -4.66 39.02
C ALA A 702 4.99 -6.03 39.55
N LYS A 703 5.89 -6.79 40.19
CA LYS A 703 5.57 -8.05 40.85
C LYS A 703 4.55 -7.88 41.98
N ARG A 704 4.70 -6.86 42.83
CA ARG A 704 3.75 -6.56 43.91
C ARG A 704 2.35 -6.25 43.37
N VAL A 705 2.26 -5.42 42.33
CA VAL A 705 0.98 -5.08 41.69
C VAL A 705 0.36 -6.32 41.02
N ALA A 706 1.15 -7.15 40.35
CA ALA A 706 0.66 -8.40 39.76
C ALA A 706 0.08 -9.37 40.80
N ILE A 707 0.76 -9.56 41.95
CA ILE A 707 0.25 -10.39 43.05
C ILE A 707 -1.04 -9.80 43.62
N PHE A 708 -1.12 -8.47 43.73
CA PHE A 708 -2.34 -7.80 44.17
C PHE A 708 -3.49 -7.98 43.19
N MET A 709 -3.23 -7.93 41.87
CA MET A 709 -4.19 -8.26 40.81
C MET A 709 -4.71 -9.69 40.95
N GLN A 710 -3.81 -10.67 41.12
CA GLN A 710 -4.20 -12.07 41.36
C GLN A 710 -5.08 -12.21 42.60
N GLY A 711 -4.73 -11.52 43.70
CA GLY A 711 -5.51 -11.49 44.93
C GLY A 711 -6.85 -10.75 44.82
N LEU A 712 -7.12 -10.07 43.71
CA LEU A 712 -8.43 -9.51 43.33
C LEU A 712 -9.13 -10.36 42.25
N GLY A 713 -8.51 -11.44 41.79
CA GLY A 713 -8.98 -12.25 40.68
C GLY A 713 -8.72 -11.62 39.31
N VAL A 714 -8.11 -10.44 39.21
CA VAL A 714 -7.94 -9.73 37.93
C VAL A 714 -6.91 -10.46 37.05
N PRO A 715 -7.26 -10.86 35.82
CA PRO A 715 -6.39 -11.64 34.95
C PRO A 715 -5.17 -10.83 34.51
N ASN A 716 -3.99 -11.44 34.54
CA ASN A 716 -2.74 -10.79 34.13
C ASN A 716 -1.76 -11.84 33.59
N ILE A 717 -0.78 -11.38 32.82
CA ILE A 717 0.20 -12.25 32.13
C ILE A 717 1.53 -12.35 32.88
N PHE A 718 1.61 -11.90 34.14
CA PHE A 718 2.89 -11.77 34.86
C PHE A 718 3.64 -13.10 35.01
N GLU A 719 2.91 -14.22 35.19
CA GLU A 719 3.50 -15.56 35.39
C GLU A 719 3.70 -16.34 34.09
N LEU A 720 3.35 -15.74 32.95
CA LEU A 720 3.48 -16.34 31.64
C LEU A 720 4.86 -16.09 31.05
N THR A 721 5.36 -17.08 30.33
CA THR A 721 6.57 -16.91 29.51
C THR A 721 6.25 -16.02 28.29
N GLN A 722 7.30 -15.50 27.64
CA GLN A 722 7.11 -14.74 26.39
C GLN A 722 6.40 -15.58 25.31
N GLU A 723 6.67 -16.88 25.25
CA GLU A 723 6.05 -17.77 24.26
C GLU A 723 4.55 -17.97 24.55
N GLN A 724 4.20 -18.19 25.82
CA GLN A 724 2.81 -18.26 26.27
C GLN A 724 2.05 -16.95 26.00
N ALA A 725 2.70 -15.79 26.21
CA ALA A 725 2.10 -14.50 25.89
C ALA A 725 1.88 -14.32 24.37
N LYS A 726 2.77 -14.82 23.51
CA LYS A 726 2.57 -14.84 22.06
C LYS A 726 1.42 -15.76 21.65
N GLN A 727 1.31 -16.94 22.26
CA GLN A 727 0.20 -17.86 22.01
C GLN A 727 -1.16 -17.24 22.38
N LEU A 728 -1.24 -16.53 23.50
CA LEU A 728 -2.46 -15.79 23.87
C LEU A 728 -2.81 -14.68 22.87
N ARG A 729 -1.81 -13.95 22.37
CA ARG A 729 -2.03 -12.92 21.32
C ARG A 729 -2.58 -13.57 20.05
N ALA A 730 -1.95 -14.64 19.59
CA ALA A 730 -2.39 -15.37 18.40
C ALA A 730 -3.82 -15.92 18.56
N TYR A 731 -4.15 -16.50 19.73
CA TYR A 731 -5.51 -16.94 20.04
C TYR A 731 -6.52 -15.79 20.00
N TYR A 732 -6.18 -14.64 20.55
CA TYR A 732 -7.03 -13.46 20.57
C TYR A 732 -7.27 -12.91 19.17
N ASP A 733 -6.22 -12.80 18.35
CA ASP A 733 -6.29 -12.32 16.97
C ASP A 733 -7.16 -13.24 16.10
N VAL A 734 -7.02 -14.55 16.25
CA VAL A 734 -7.86 -15.51 15.51
C VAL A 734 -9.30 -15.53 16.04
N THR A 735 -9.52 -15.32 17.34
CA THR A 735 -10.88 -15.15 17.88
C THR A 735 -11.54 -13.88 17.34
N LYS A 736 -10.77 -12.81 17.10
CA LYS A 736 -11.26 -11.62 16.39
C LYS A 736 -11.67 -11.97 14.96
N LEU A 737 -10.85 -12.71 14.22
CA LEU A 737 -11.22 -13.21 12.89
C LEU A 737 -12.52 -14.04 12.92
N LEU A 738 -12.68 -14.92 13.92
CA LEU A 738 -13.91 -15.69 14.11
C LEU A 738 -15.14 -14.78 14.25
N SER A 739 -15.04 -13.71 15.05
CA SER A 739 -16.14 -12.75 15.23
C SER A 739 -16.53 -12.04 13.91
N ILE A 740 -15.52 -11.62 13.15
CA ILE A 740 -15.68 -11.02 11.83
C ILE A 740 -16.37 -11.98 10.84
N CYS A 741 -15.91 -13.24 10.79
CA CYS A 741 -16.49 -14.27 9.93
C CYS A 741 -17.95 -14.57 10.33
N MET A 742 -18.22 -14.68 11.63
CA MET A 742 -19.56 -14.98 12.17
C MET A 742 -20.58 -13.92 11.74
N ASN A 743 -20.26 -12.63 11.87
CA ASN A 743 -21.18 -11.55 11.50
C ASN A 743 -21.52 -11.50 10.01
N ARG A 744 -20.66 -12.07 9.17
CA ARG A 744 -20.80 -12.07 7.72
C ARG A 744 -21.44 -13.36 7.18
N SER A 745 -21.64 -14.35 8.05
CA SER A 745 -22.11 -15.69 7.69
C SER A 745 -23.64 -15.84 7.56
N HIS A 746 -24.04 -17.05 7.19
CA HIS A 746 -25.42 -17.51 7.11
C HIS A 746 -26.02 -17.95 8.46
N LEU A 747 -25.26 -17.87 9.56
CA LEU A 747 -25.75 -18.27 10.87
C LEU A 747 -27.01 -17.51 11.28
N ASP A 748 -27.96 -18.21 11.91
CA ASP A 748 -29.14 -17.59 12.48
C ASP A 748 -28.83 -16.81 13.78
N LYS A 749 -29.84 -16.11 14.31
CA LYS A 749 -29.67 -15.28 15.51
C LYS A 749 -29.28 -16.08 16.76
N GLN A 750 -29.78 -17.32 16.89
CA GLN A 750 -29.49 -18.18 18.04
C GLN A 750 -28.09 -18.79 17.95
N GLN A 751 -27.70 -19.31 16.79
CA GLN A 751 -26.37 -19.84 16.53
C GLN A 751 -25.29 -18.75 16.72
N ARG A 752 -25.49 -17.55 16.14
CA ARG A 752 -24.60 -16.40 16.37
C ARG A 752 -24.50 -16.08 17.86
N LYS A 753 -25.63 -16.13 18.58
CA LYS A 753 -25.64 -15.86 20.01
C LYS A 753 -24.80 -16.88 20.79
N GLN A 754 -25.01 -18.17 20.53
CA GLN A 754 -24.26 -19.25 21.17
C GLN A 754 -22.75 -19.17 20.87
N LEU A 755 -22.39 -18.92 19.62
CA LEU A 755 -21.00 -18.78 19.21
C LEU A 755 -20.34 -17.57 19.88
N ALA A 756 -20.98 -16.40 19.84
CA ALA A 756 -20.51 -15.19 20.50
C ALA A 756 -20.34 -15.38 22.02
N ASP A 757 -21.30 -16.01 22.69
CA ASP A 757 -21.25 -16.26 24.13
C ASP A 757 -20.12 -17.24 24.52
N SER A 758 -19.68 -18.08 23.58
CA SER A 758 -18.59 -19.04 23.76
C SER A 758 -17.18 -18.50 23.41
N MET A 759 -17.07 -17.29 22.88
CA MET A 759 -15.77 -16.71 22.53
C MET A 759 -14.93 -16.41 23.77
N LEU A 760 -13.62 -16.61 23.65
CA LEU A 760 -12.63 -16.50 24.74
C LEU A 760 -12.93 -17.45 25.91
N LEU A 761 -13.54 -18.60 25.62
CA LEU A 761 -13.84 -19.68 26.55
C LEU A 761 -13.57 -21.03 25.88
N LEU A 762 -13.06 -22.00 26.63
CA LEU A 762 -12.85 -23.37 26.16
C LEU A 762 -14.15 -24.21 26.25
N THR A 763 -15.30 -23.61 25.97
CA THR A 763 -16.60 -24.28 26.03
C THR A 763 -16.87 -25.05 24.75
N THR A 764 -17.20 -26.33 24.87
CA THR A 764 -17.67 -27.14 23.75
C THR A 764 -19.12 -26.80 23.42
N LEU A 765 -19.36 -26.37 22.19
CA LEU A 765 -20.72 -26.14 21.67
C LEU A 765 -21.25 -27.42 21.00
N PRO A 766 -22.55 -27.72 21.12
CA PRO A 766 -23.14 -28.93 20.54
C PRO A 766 -23.26 -28.83 19.01
N PRO A 767 -23.03 -29.93 18.26
CA PRO A 767 -23.32 -29.99 16.83
C PRO A 767 -24.81 -29.93 16.54
N GLU A 768 -25.18 -29.51 15.32
CA GLU A 768 -26.57 -29.53 14.85
C GLU A 768 -27.07 -30.97 14.62
N ASP A 769 -26.22 -31.82 14.03
CA ASP A 769 -26.43 -33.26 13.90
C ASP A 769 -25.18 -34.01 14.43
N PRO A 770 -25.31 -34.84 15.49
CA PRO A 770 -24.21 -35.62 16.03
C PRO A 770 -23.55 -36.57 15.02
N MET A 771 -24.29 -37.03 13.99
CA MET A 771 -23.76 -37.98 13.00
C MET A 771 -22.88 -37.32 11.93
N GLU A 772 -23.17 -36.09 11.50
CA GLU A 772 -22.30 -35.36 10.57
C GLU A 772 -21.00 -34.92 11.23
N PHE A 773 -21.05 -34.53 12.51
CA PHE A 773 -19.89 -34.02 13.25
C PHE A 773 -18.70 -34.99 13.29
N SER A 774 -18.96 -36.30 13.33
CA SER A 774 -17.93 -37.35 13.33
C SER A 774 -17.09 -37.41 12.03
N ARG A 775 -17.61 -36.87 10.92
CA ARG A 775 -16.88 -36.75 9.64
C ARG A 775 -16.02 -35.48 9.56
N PHE A 776 -16.27 -34.49 10.41
CA PHE A 776 -15.53 -33.22 10.47
C PHE A 776 -14.40 -33.22 11.50
N SER A 777 -14.40 -34.15 12.46
CA SER A 777 -13.38 -34.28 13.51
C SER A 777 -12.21 -35.21 13.17
N ALA A 778 -12.23 -35.83 11.99
CA ALA A 778 -11.18 -36.71 11.47
C ALA A 778 -10.51 -36.04 10.27
#